data_AF-Q9AQF3-F1
#
_entry.id   AF-Q9AQF3-F1
#
_cell.length_a   1.000
_cell.length_b   1.000
_cell.length_c   1.000
_cell.angle_alpha   90.00
_cell.angle_beta   90.00
_cell.angle_gamma   90.00
#
_symmetry.space_group_name_H-M   'P 1'
#
loop_
_entity.id
_entity.type
_entity.pdbx_description
1 polymer ?
#
loop_
_entity_poly.entity_id
_entity_poly.type
_entity_poly.pdbx_seq_one_letter_code
_entity_poly.pdbx_strand_id
1 'polypeptide(L)'
;MLSSLQGNCIYNGAVRGFSDEVGGMIKAYNNTVEGAKRLVYSSEDATQFDAYLATTRNEAVPSSYKTVSGGTTYNNFDTSSIMYSYKPDAVEDVKNVVTTYAGRVEGGDFIWKFTTADDTNDTIDAALMAKIKSYQSPLVASTGGTTTPTTPTTPTTPTTPTTPTTPTTPTTPTTPTTPTTPSTTVQKLNVTSDIAAGSYTTSTTVNGFTLLGSATYPLTVDSSSKECAGNSYTLRLKTNGTGAEGKRSIQFTAANSGKLIVHAISGGSADRPLALSKGGTIVSSTTIGYSALNEYVIDIPSAGTYEIFANDGGGINFYYLEVTASSTSGTTTPGTGTTTPGTGTTTPGTGTTTPGTGTTTPGTGTTTPGTGTTTPGTGTTTPSTGTTGTHGTSTGIGSKADSEFANAIYCSPTATSAGTGTKESPMAIESAIANVKAGGTILLMDGTYSFSKQLTLPVGNDGTASAYKTIKACQGAKVTFDFSAESYDMADPSKNDRGIQMEGNYWHLYGVRVTGAADNGVFVCGNNNIVEYCVFEANRDTGLQISRRASSLATIDLWPTNNLILNCTSFNNSDTATGENADGFAAKLTCGTGNVFDGCISYNNVDDGWDLYAKTETGPIGAVTMKNCIAFRNGQTTAGQYTANSDGNGFKLGGSGIANDHAVINCISFENKNHGFTDNSNPGTITVENCTSFNNSQADGGKSNFDFARVATSHNIFKNLVSFSNTKVSSDKYIGVATNCSFQNGGKYYLIGDTQNVNSTASATKGTLNTAGVTAADFVSIKSPALGADVHTLWRNADGTVNTQGFLMIAPTSAYNTKGAVFGASTTSTNPTTPTNPTNPTNPTNPTTPTTPTTPLVGDLSKDGKVNAIDLAFLKKLILSGDTSGADMTVADMNKDGKINAIDLALLKKQLLS
;
A
#
# COMPACT_ATOMS: atom_id res chain seq x y z
N MET A 1 -1.71 -44.40 9.03
CA MET A 1 -1.12 -45.18 10.15
C MET A 1 -1.29 -46.65 9.79
N LEU A 2 -0.23 -47.47 9.82
CA LEU A 2 -0.25 -48.85 9.29
C LEU A 2 0.50 -49.83 10.20
N SER A 3 -0.22 -50.40 11.16
CA SER A 3 0.16 -51.59 11.91
C SER A 3 -0.87 -52.69 11.61
N SER A 4 -0.71 -53.38 10.47
CA SER A 4 -1.72 -54.33 10.01
C SER A 4 -1.87 -55.51 10.97
N LEU A 5 -3.07 -56.10 11.01
CA LEU A 5 -3.43 -57.29 11.78
C LEU A 5 -3.25 -57.17 13.31
N GLN A 6 -3.19 -55.95 13.87
CA GLN A 6 -3.17 -55.69 15.32
C GLN A 6 -3.90 -54.39 15.70
N GLY A 7 -4.08 -54.18 17.01
CA GLY A 7 -4.68 -52.94 17.53
C GLY A 7 -6.11 -52.74 17.01
N ASN A 8 -6.39 -51.55 16.50
CA ASN A 8 -7.71 -51.21 15.95
C ASN A 8 -8.08 -52.05 14.70
N CYS A 9 -7.12 -52.67 14.00
CA CYS A 9 -7.43 -53.54 12.84
C CYS A 9 -8.11 -54.86 13.22
N ILE A 10 -8.07 -55.28 14.50
CA ILE A 10 -8.75 -56.50 14.98
C ILE A 10 -9.72 -56.25 16.14
N TYR A 11 -9.75 -55.04 16.70
CA TYR A 11 -10.66 -54.68 17.77
C TYR A 11 -12.12 -54.79 17.30
N ASN A 12 -13.00 -55.35 18.13
CA ASN A 12 -14.37 -55.79 17.78
C ASN A 12 -14.48 -56.93 16.73
N GLY A 13 -13.39 -57.64 16.42
CA GLY A 13 -13.43 -58.95 15.75
C GLY A 13 -13.79 -58.96 14.26
N ALA A 14 -13.89 -57.80 13.62
CA ALA A 14 -14.04 -57.69 12.17
C ALA A 14 -12.67 -57.51 11.51
N VAL A 15 -12.23 -58.49 10.70
CA VAL A 15 -10.99 -58.35 9.91
C VAL A 15 -11.19 -57.25 8.87
N ARG A 16 -10.58 -56.09 9.11
CA ARG A 16 -10.50 -54.96 8.18
C ARG A 16 -9.03 -54.58 8.03
N GLY A 17 -8.30 -55.38 7.25
CA GLY A 17 -6.86 -55.29 7.10
C GLY A 17 -6.44 -54.55 5.83
N PHE A 18 -5.42 -53.69 5.95
CA PHE A 18 -4.58 -53.35 4.80
C PHE A 18 -3.72 -54.58 4.45
N SER A 19 -3.78 -55.01 3.19
CA SER A 19 -2.87 -55.94 2.50
C SER A 19 -2.65 -57.36 3.04
N ASP A 20 -3.19 -57.74 4.21
CA ASP A 20 -2.94 -59.01 4.93
C ASP A 20 -1.44 -59.31 5.22
N GLU A 21 -0.55 -58.34 5.02
CA GLU A 21 0.88 -58.46 5.22
C GLU A 21 1.27 -58.47 6.72
N VAL A 22 2.51 -58.91 6.99
CA VAL A 22 3.13 -58.82 8.31
C VAL A 22 3.18 -57.36 8.76
N GLY A 23 2.43 -57.03 9.81
CA GLY A 23 2.30 -55.66 10.31
C GLY A 23 3.63 -55.07 10.78
N GLY A 24 3.84 -53.79 10.49
CA GLY A 24 4.91 -52.98 11.06
C GLY A 24 4.50 -52.29 12.37
N MET A 25 5.48 -51.70 13.07
CA MET A 25 5.25 -50.93 14.30
C MET A 25 5.43 -49.44 14.06
N ILE A 26 4.50 -48.64 14.58
CA ILE A 26 4.62 -47.17 14.63
C ILE A 26 5.20 -46.77 15.99
N LYS A 27 6.17 -45.83 15.98
CA LYS A 27 6.54 -45.01 17.14
C LYS A 27 5.90 -43.63 16.94
N ALA A 28 5.19 -43.14 17.95
CA ALA A 28 4.55 -41.83 17.98
C ALA A 28 5.23 -40.93 19.01
N TYR A 29 5.42 -39.65 18.68
CA TYR A 29 5.86 -38.60 19.59
C TYR A 29 5.33 -37.24 19.10
N ASN A 30 4.65 -36.51 19.98
CA ASN A 30 4.02 -35.22 19.68
C ASN A 30 3.07 -35.21 18.46
N ASN A 31 2.45 -36.34 18.12
CA ASN A 31 1.55 -36.43 16.96
C ASN A 31 0.14 -35.91 17.30
N THR A 32 -0.32 -34.88 16.58
CA THR A 32 -1.76 -34.53 16.53
C THR A 32 -2.53 -35.56 15.71
N VAL A 33 -3.70 -35.98 16.18
CA VAL A 33 -4.59 -36.92 15.51
C VAL A 33 -6.01 -36.34 15.49
N GLU A 34 -6.61 -36.24 14.31
CA GLU A 34 -7.94 -35.68 14.07
C GLU A 34 -8.81 -36.72 13.35
N GLY A 35 -10.13 -36.72 13.60
CA GLY A 35 -11.10 -37.59 12.91
C GLY A 35 -10.99 -39.11 13.18
N ALA A 36 -10.02 -39.56 13.97
CA ALA A 36 -9.80 -40.98 14.25
C ALA A 36 -10.97 -41.61 15.03
N LYS A 37 -11.60 -42.63 14.45
CA LYS A 37 -12.70 -43.39 15.09
C LYS A 37 -12.23 -44.19 16.33
N ARG A 38 -10.95 -44.60 16.33
CA ARG A 38 -10.21 -45.21 17.44
C ARG A 38 -8.71 -45.17 17.12
N LEU A 39 -7.90 -45.08 18.16
CA LEU A 39 -6.46 -45.33 18.17
C LEU A 39 -6.14 -45.97 19.54
N VAL A 40 -5.24 -46.94 19.59
CA VAL A 40 -4.80 -47.60 20.83
C VAL A 40 -3.29 -47.50 20.95
N TYR A 41 -2.80 -46.91 22.04
CA TYR A 41 -1.37 -46.84 22.31
C TYR A 41 -0.86 -48.04 23.12
N SER A 42 0.44 -48.33 23.02
CA SER A 42 1.09 -49.42 23.76
C SER A 42 1.03 -49.28 25.30
N SER A 43 0.65 -48.10 25.79
CA SER A 43 0.38 -47.80 27.20
C SER A 43 -1.02 -48.22 27.65
N GLU A 44 -1.95 -48.41 26.72
CA GLU A 44 -3.32 -48.91 26.97
C GLU A 44 -3.39 -50.44 26.83
N ASP A 45 -2.72 -50.99 25.80
CA ASP A 45 -2.53 -52.42 25.62
C ASP A 45 -1.11 -52.68 25.08
N ALA A 46 -0.26 -53.34 25.86
CA ALA A 46 1.14 -53.60 25.48
C ALA A 46 1.30 -54.69 24.39
N THR A 47 0.21 -55.31 23.94
CA THR A 47 0.19 -56.36 22.90
C THR A 47 -0.64 -55.96 21.69
N GLN A 48 -1.81 -55.33 21.89
CA GLN A 48 -2.75 -54.94 20.82
C GLN A 48 -2.87 -53.42 20.68
N PHE A 49 -1.81 -52.81 20.15
CA PHE A 49 -1.71 -51.37 19.93
C PHE A 49 -1.46 -51.01 18.47
N ASP A 50 -1.85 -49.80 18.09
CA ASP A 50 -1.59 -49.19 16.79
C ASP A 50 -0.24 -48.44 16.76
N ALA A 51 0.17 -47.86 17.89
CA ALA A 51 1.44 -47.13 18.02
C ALA A 51 2.07 -47.25 19.43
N TYR A 52 3.39 -47.29 19.49
CA TYR A 52 4.15 -47.06 20.71
C TYR A 52 4.25 -45.55 20.97
N LEU A 53 3.66 -45.06 22.07
CA LEU A 53 3.70 -43.64 22.43
C LEU A 53 4.96 -43.35 23.26
N ALA A 54 5.96 -42.73 22.63
CA ALA A 54 7.19 -42.33 23.29
C ALA A 54 6.99 -41.05 24.11
N THR A 55 7.64 -40.96 25.27
CA THR A 55 7.64 -39.77 26.13
C THR A 55 8.60 -38.69 25.65
N THR A 56 9.65 -39.07 24.90
CA THR A 56 10.58 -38.14 24.25
C THR A 56 10.92 -38.56 22.82
N ARG A 57 11.24 -37.60 21.95
CA ARG A 57 11.63 -37.84 20.54
C ARG A 57 12.70 -38.94 20.41
N ASN A 58 13.71 -38.90 21.28
CA ASN A 58 14.91 -39.74 21.17
C ASN A 58 14.82 -41.03 22.03
N GLU A 59 13.64 -41.36 22.54
CA GLU A 59 13.38 -42.60 23.28
C GLU A 59 13.48 -43.81 22.35
N ALA A 60 14.22 -44.85 22.76
CA ALA A 60 14.28 -46.10 22.03
C ALA A 60 13.12 -47.01 22.45
N VAL A 61 12.32 -47.48 21.49
CA VAL A 61 11.27 -48.47 21.70
C VAL A 61 11.89 -49.77 22.22
N PRO A 62 11.46 -50.28 23.40
CA PRO A 62 12.01 -51.53 23.95
C PRO A 62 11.65 -52.75 23.10
N SER A 63 12.60 -53.68 22.93
CA SER A 63 12.43 -54.92 22.15
C SER A 63 11.47 -55.96 22.76
N SER A 64 10.88 -55.65 23.92
CA SER A 64 9.72 -56.35 24.48
C SER A 64 8.44 -56.07 23.70
N TYR A 65 8.29 -54.86 23.13
CA TYR A 65 7.19 -54.54 22.25
C TYR A 65 7.44 -55.16 20.88
N LYS A 66 6.47 -55.94 20.39
CA LYS A 66 6.55 -56.68 19.13
C LYS A 66 5.25 -56.58 18.35
N THR A 67 5.33 -56.66 17.02
CA THR A 67 4.14 -56.76 16.18
C THR A 67 3.49 -58.13 16.34
N VAL A 68 2.16 -58.17 16.42
CA VAL A 68 1.42 -59.42 16.69
C VAL A 68 1.52 -60.36 15.50
N SER A 69 1.33 -59.82 14.30
CA SER A 69 1.73 -60.49 13.07
C SER A 69 3.24 -60.34 12.86
N GLY A 70 3.94 -61.47 12.68
CA GLY A 70 5.38 -61.54 12.40
C GLY A 70 6.36 -61.33 13.56
N GLY A 71 5.93 -60.86 14.73
CA GLY A 71 6.79 -60.77 15.92
C GLY A 71 7.92 -59.74 15.84
N THR A 72 7.81 -58.74 14.95
CA THR A 72 8.89 -57.80 14.63
C THR A 72 9.06 -56.72 15.70
N THR A 73 10.30 -56.26 15.93
CA THR A 73 10.62 -55.16 16.85
C THR A 73 10.93 -53.89 16.08
N TYR A 74 10.53 -52.72 16.60
CA TYR A 74 10.94 -51.44 16.05
C TYR A 74 12.48 -51.28 16.15
N ASN A 75 13.13 -50.94 15.03
CA ASN A 75 14.60 -50.96 14.93
C ASN A 75 15.28 -49.66 15.38
N ASN A 76 14.51 -48.66 15.84
CA ASN A 76 14.99 -47.37 16.37
C ASN A 76 15.89 -46.59 15.39
N PHE A 77 15.60 -46.69 14.09
CA PHE A 77 16.34 -45.98 13.04
C PHE A 77 16.35 -44.45 13.24
N ASP A 78 15.25 -43.90 13.75
CA ASP A 78 14.99 -42.48 13.99
C ASP A 78 15.80 -41.87 15.14
N THR A 79 16.26 -42.71 16.07
CA THR A 79 17.17 -42.32 17.18
C THR A 79 18.64 -42.63 16.87
N SER A 80 18.95 -43.08 15.65
CA SER A 80 20.29 -43.51 15.24
C SER A 80 20.91 -42.56 14.20
N SER A 81 22.24 -42.62 14.04
CA SER A 81 22.98 -41.77 13.09
C SER A 81 22.86 -42.19 11.62
N ILE A 82 21.95 -43.11 11.27
CA ILE A 82 21.73 -43.54 9.88
C ILE A 82 20.71 -42.65 9.15
N MET A 83 19.92 -41.88 9.90
CA MET A 83 19.08 -40.82 9.36
C MET A 83 19.90 -39.54 9.17
N TYR A 84 19.59 -38.79 8.10
CA TYR A 84 20.18 -37.47 7.88
C TYR A 84 19.80 -36.50 9.02
N SER A 85 20.68 -35.55 9.33
CA SER A 85 20.41 -34.55 10.36
C SER A 85 19.31 -33.60 9.88
N TYR A 86 18.19 -33.55 10.61
CA TYR A 86 17.10 -32.60 10.39
C TYR A 86 16.59 -32.08 11.74
N LYS A 87 16.11 -30.84 11.74
CA LYS A 87 15.30 -30.28 12.84
C LYS A 87 13.83 -30.42 12.41
N PRO A 88 12.96 -31.15 13.13
CA PRO A 88 11.53 -31.07 12.89
C PRO A 88 11.01 -29.67 13.22
N ASP A 89 10.02 -29.23 12.45
CA ASP A 89 9.22 -28.04 12.78
C ASP A 89 8.27 -28.32 13.94
N ALA A 90 7.70 -27.25 14.53
CA ALA A 90 6.66 -27.41 15.55
C ALA A 90 5.36 -27.91 14.88
N VAL A 91 4.53 -28.67 15.59
CA VAL A 91 3.43 -29.45 14.98
C VAL A 91 2.27 -28.54 14.58
N GLU A 92 2.08 -27.49 15.36
CA GLU A 92 1.29 -26.30 15.05
C GLU A 92 1.73 -25.61 13.74
N ASP A 93 3.04 -25.58 13.45
CA ASP A 93 3.60 -24.98 12.23
C ASP A 93 3.50 -25.92 11.02
N VAL A 94 3.56 -27.25 11.21
CA VAL A 94 3.63 -28.25 10.11
C VAL A 94 2.55 -28.04 9.05
N LYS A 95 1.32 -27.69 9.44
CA LYS A 95 0.25 -27.42 8.44
C LYS A 95 0.60 -26.23 7.55
N ASN A 96 1.11 -25.14 8.11
CA ASN A 96 1.51 -23.94 7.38
C ASN A 96 2.82 -24.14 6.60
N VAL A 97 3.79 -24.85 7.17
CA VAL A 97 5.05 -25.21 6.51
C VAL A 97 4.77 -26.09 5.29
N VAL A 98 3.95 -27.14 5.42
CA VAL A 98 3.62 -28.03 4.29
C VAL A 98 2.79 -27.31 3.24
N THR A 99 1.83 -26.45 3.58
CA THR A 99 1.08 -25.69 2.55
C THR A 99 1.91 -24.59 1.88
N THR A 100 2.91 -24.02 2.56
CA THR A 100 3.80 -22.99 2.00
C THR A 100 4.92 -23.58 1.14
N TYR A 101 5.44 -24.77 1.51
CA TYR A 101 6.66 -25.34 0.92
C TYR A 101 6.49 -26.74 0.29
N ALA A 102 5.26 -27.23 0.09
CA ALA A 102 5.02 -28.44 -0.69
C ALA A 102 5.65 -28.35 -2.09
N GLY A 103 6.21 -29.46 -2.56
CA GLY A 103 7.03 -29.50 -3.76
C GLY A 103 6.26 -29.10 -5.02
N ARG A 104 6.76 -28.05 -5.70
CA ARG A 104 6.18 -27.32 -6.84
C ARG A 104 5.07 -26.34 -6.43
N VAL A 105 5.32 -25.07 -6.74
CA VAL A 105 4.33 -23.98 -6.67
C VAL A 105 3.06 -24.39 -7.45
N GLU A 106 1.90 -23.98 -6.95
CA GLU A 106 0.57 -24.29 -7.51
C GLU A 106 0.14 -25.78 -7.47
N GLY A 107 0.79 -26.62 -6.65
CA GLY A 107 0.28 -27.96 -6.30
C GLY A 107 0.71 -29.10 -7.23
N GLY A 108 1.58 -28.81 -8.19
CA GLY A 108 2.22 -29.82 -9.04
C GLY A 108 1.50 -30.11 -10.36
N ASP A 109 2.23 -30.74 -11.28
CA ASP A 109 1.83 -31.02 -12.65
C ASP A 109 0.96 -32.30 -12.80
N PHE A 110 0.73 -33.05 -11.72
CA PHE A 110 -0.20 -34.18 -11.68
C PHE A 110 -1.55 -33.79 -11.09
N ILE A 111 -2.48 -33.33 -11.93
CA ILE A 111 -3.82 -32.93 -11.49
C ILE A 111 -4.70 -34.17 -11.28
N TRP A 112 -5.07 -34.48 -10.04
CA TRP A 112 -6.17 -35.39 -9.69
C TRP A 112 -7.11 -34.72 -8.68
N LYS A 113 -8.39 -35.12 -8.67
CA LYS A 113 -9.39 -34.60 -7.74
C LYS A 113 -10.15 -35.76 -7.10
N PHE A 114 -9.88 -35.97 -5.81
CA PHE A 114 -10.70 -36.83 -4.96
C PHE A 114 -12.06 -36.19 -4.65
N THR A 115 -13.00 -37.02 -4.25
CA THR A 115 -14.39 -36.69 -3.91
C THR A 115 -14.75 -37.28 -2.56
N THR A 116 -15.84 -36.80 -1.95
CA THR A 116 -16.32 -37.30 -0.66
C THR A 116 -16.86 -38.74 -0.68
N ALA A 117 -16.90 -39.39 -1.86
CA ALA A 117 -17.16 -40.82 -1.96
C ALA A 117 -15.88 -41.63 -1.67
N ASP A 118 -14.72 -41.11 -2.08
CA ASP A 118 -13.42 -41.78 -1.98
C ASP A 118 -12.97 -41.90 -0.52
N ASP A 119 -13.36 -40.96 0.34
CA ASP A 119 -13.16 -41.00 1.81
C ASP A 119 -13.78 -42.25 2.49
N THR A 120 -14.63 -43.00 1.77
CA THR A 120 -15.30 -44.20 2.27
C THR A 120 -14.99 -45.47 1.46
N ASN A 121 -14.15 -45.37 0.43
CA ASN A 121 -13.86 -46.45 -0.51
C ASN A 121 -12.41 -46.93 -0.37
N ASP A 122 -12.22 -48.19 0.06
CA ASP A 122 -10.92 -48.84 0.20
C ASP A 122 -10.49 -49.64 -1.05
N THR A 123 -11.31 -49.64 -2.12
CA THR A 123 -10.95 -50.28 -3.40
C THR A 123 -10.02 -49.42 -4.25
N ILE A 124 -9.19 -50.06 -5.08
CA ILE A 124 -8.22 -49.36 -5.93
C ILE A 124 -8.96 -48.57 -7.03
N ASP A 125 -8.83 -47.25 -7.01
CA ASP A 125 -9.22 -46.38 -8.12
C ASP A 125 -8.38 -46.71 -9.36
N ALA A 126 -9.01 -47.42 -10.30
CA ALA A 126 -8.40 -47.85 -11.55
C ALA A 126 -8.09 -46.68 -12.50
N ALA A 127 -8.82 -45.56 -12.42
CA ALA A 127 -8.61 -44.39 -13.25
C ALA A 127 -7.44 -43.54 -12.74
N LEU A 128 -7.33 -43.34 -11.43
CA LEU A 128 -6.15 -42.76 -10.79
C LEU A 128 -4.91 -43.62 -11.06
N MET A 129 -5.00 -44.94 -10.85
CA MET A 129 -3.90 -45.87 -11.13
C MET A 129 -3.45 -45.79 -12.60
N ALA A 130 -4.39 -45.75 -13.55
CA ALA A 130 -4.07 -45.60 -14.97
C ALA A 130 -3.38 -44.26 -15.26
N LYS A 131 -3.86 -43.16 -14.67
CA LYS A 131 -3.28 -41.82 -14.85
C LYS A 131 -1.87 -41.72 -14.26
N ILE A 132 -1.63 -42.29 -13.08
CA ILE A 132 -0.27 -42.37 -12.49
C ILE A 132 0.65 -43.19 -13.40
N LYS A 133 0.22 -44.35 -13.89
CA LYS A 133 1.02 -45.22 -14.76
C LYS A 133 1.32 -44.62 -16.14
N SER A 134 0.50 -43.70 -16.63
CA SER A 134 0.74 -42.97 -17.88
C SER A 134 1.46 -41.63 -17.70
N TYR A 135 1.76 -41.22 -16.46
CA TYR A 135 2.30 -39.90 -16.17
C TYR A 135 3.78 -39.75 -16.54
N GLN A 136 4.09 -38.65 -17.23
CA GLN A 136 5.45 -38.16 -17.44
C GLN A 136 5.49 -36.67 -17.14
N SER A 137 6.45 -36.23 -16.33
CA SER A 137 6.60 -34.82 -15.97
C SER A 137 7.54 -34.10 -16.97
N PRO A 138 7.20 -32.88 -17.43
CA PRO A 138 8.07 -32.05 -18.26
C PRO A 138 9.27 -31.42 -17.50
N LEU A 139 9.57 -31.83 -16.27
CA LEU A 139 10.68 -31.29 -15.48
C LEU A 139 12.05 -31.71 -16.05
N VAL A 140 12.73 -30.79 -16.72
CA VAL A 140 13.99 -31.06 -17.45
C VAL A 140 15.23 -31.10 -16.53
N ALA A 141 15.22 -30.40 -15.39
CA ALA A 141 16.30 -30.38 -14.41
C ALA A 141 15.82 -29.94 -13.02
N SER A 142 16.58 -30.29 -11.98
CA SER A 142 16.45 -29.74 -10.62
C SER A 142 17.83 -29.39 -10.05
N THR A 143 18.06 -28.11 -9.74
CA THR A 143 19.35 -27.61 -9.26
C THR A 143 19.52 -27.88 -7.77
N GLY A 144 19.97 -29.09 -7.43
CA GLY A 144 20.20 -29.54 -6.05
C GLY A 144 21.40 -30.49 -5.87
N GLY A 145 22.30 -30.59 -6.85
CA GLY A 145 23.45 -31.50 -6.81
C GLY A 145 24.67 -30.96 -7.56
N THR A 146 25.86 -31.18 -7.03
CA THR A 146 27.14 -30.65 -7.54
C THR A 146 27.94 -31.70 -8.32
N THR A 147 28.08 -31.53 -9.63
CA THR A 147 29.18 -32.12 -10.43
C THR A 147 29.57 -31.20 -11.59
N THR A 148 30.84 -31.29 -12.01
CA THR A 148 31.47 -30.38 -12.99
C THR A 148 32.16 -31.18 -14.09
N PRO A 149 32.08 -30.72 -15.36
CA PRO A 149 33.12 -30.97 -16.36
C PRO A 149 33.96 -29.70 -16.66
N THR A 150 35.20 -29.88 -17.13
CA THR A 150 36.31 -28.92 -16.93
C THR A 150 36.83 -28.17 -18.19
N THR A 151 37.59 -27.10 -17.93
CA THR A 151 38.29 -26.16 -18.85
C THR A 151 39.44 -26.76 -19.68
N PRO A 152 39.92 -26.06 -20.73
CA PRO A 152 41.20 -25.29 -20.66
C PRO A 152 41.24 -23.98 -21.51
N THR A 153 42.11 -22.95 -21.42
CA THR A 153 42.88 -22.18 -20.39
C THR A 153 43.94 -21.28 -21.10
N THR A 154 43.86 -19.93 -20.97
CA THR A 154 44.99 -18.92 -20.78
C THR A 154 46.06 -18.77 -21.93
N PRO A 155 46.99 -17.75 -22.04
CA PRO A 155 47.41 -16.69 -21.07
C PRO A 155 47.87 -15.24 -21.51
N THR A 156 47.83 -14.29 -20.54
CA THR A 156 48.75 -13.14 -20.16
C THR A 156 49.23 -11.95 -21.06
N THR A 157 48.93 -10.69 -20.60
CA THR A 157 49.79 -9.51 -20.15
C THR A 157 51.14 -9.11 -20.86
N PRO A 158 51.77 -7.87 -20.75
CA PRO A 158 51.53 -6.69 -19.85
C PRO A 158 51.90 -5.19 -20.28
N THR A 159 51.43 -4.20 -19.46
CA THR A 159 52.06 -2.90 -19.00
C THR A 159 52.25 -1.59 -19.84
N THR A 160 52.35 -0.46 -19.10
CA THR A 160 52.31 1.02 -19.43
C THR A 160 53.70 1.72 -19.50
N PRO A 161 53.85 3.01 -19.94
CA PRO A 161 53.89 4.20 -19.03
C PRO A 161 53.33 5.55 -19.61
N THR A 162 53.78 6.74 -19.13
CA THR A 162 52.96 7.98 -18.93
C THR A 162 53.49 9.36 -19.43
N THR A 163 52.55 10.30 -19.68
CA THR A 163 52.46 11.80 -19.55
C THR A 163 53.71 12.74 -19.57
N PRO A 164 53.59 13.98 -20.14
CA PRO A 164 53.56 15.23 -19.31
C PRO A 164 52.60 16.36 -19.83
N THR A 165 52.69 17.59 -19.30
CA THR A 165 51.55 18.57 -19.15
C THR A 165 51.72 20.03 -19.67
N THR A 166 50.57 20.72 -19.80
CA THR A 166 50.14 22.16 -19.86
C THR A 166 51.15 23.34 -19.75
N PRO A 167 50.85 24.51 -20.38
CA PRO A 167 50.47 25.74 -19.64
C PRO A 167 49.34 26.63 -20.27
N THR A 168 49.18 27.91 -19.83
CA THR A 168 47.86 28.62 -19.72
C THR A 168 47.72 30.05 -20.29
N THR A 169 46.50 30.40 -20.74
CA THR A 169 45.65 31.63 -20.48
C THR A 169 46.28 33.05 -20.51
N PRO A 170 45.73 34.03 -21.30
CA PRO A 170 44.69 34.97 -20.80
C PRO A 170 43.62 35.48 -21.83
N THR A 171 42.64 36.27 -21.36
CA THR A 171 41.46 36.84 -22.10
C THR A 171 41.68 38.32 -22.52
N THR A 172 40.77 39.20 -23.02
CA THR A 172 39.28 39.41 -23.11
C THR A 172 39.04 40.58 -24.13
N PRO A 173 37.87 41.24 -24.37
CA PRO A 173 36.42 40.93 -24.24
C PRO A 173 35.56 41.28 -25.51
N THR A 174 34.24 40.99 -25.54
CA THR A 174 33.29 41.65 -26.49
C THR A 174 31.82 41.71 -26.02
N THR A 175 31.22 42.89 -26.23
CA THR A 175 29.83 43.29 -26.60
C THR A 175 28.60 42.42 -26.27
N PRO A 176 27.46 42.99 -25.80
CA PRO A 176 26.23 42.24 -25.48
C PRO A 176 25.50 41.67 -26.71
N THR A 177 24.81 40.54 -26.52
CA THR A 177 24.00 39.85 -27.55
C THR A 177 22.49 40.02 -27.39
N THR A 178 21.79 39.95 -28.51
CA THR A 178 20.32 39.89 -28.66
C THR A 178 19.72 38.72 -27.86
N PRO A 179 18.48 38.83 -27.32
CA PRO A 179 17.82 37.71 -26.64
C PRO A 179 17.72 36.46 -27.52
N THR A 180 18.32 35.37 -27.07
CA THR A 180 18.25 34.05 -27.72
C THR A 180 17.10 33.21 -27.18
N THR A 181 16.48 32.43 -28.05
CA THR A 181 15.49 31.40 -27.68
C THR A 181 16.09 30.42 -26.66
N PRO A 182 15.38 29.99 -25.61
CA PRO A 182 15.90 29.07 -24.62
C PRO A 182 16.37 27.75 -25.22
N SER A 183 17.65 27.41 -25.02
CA SER A 183 18.22 26.13 -25.44
C SER A 183 17.82 25.02 -24.47
N THR A 184 17.05 24.04 -24.94
CA THR A 184 16.54 22.91 -24.13
C THR A 184 17.59 21.80 -23.96
N THR A 185 18.79 22.16 -23.51
CA THR A 185 19.87 21.21 -23.26
C THR A 185 19.66 20.50 -21.92
N VAL A 186 18.97 19.34 -21.95
CA VAL A 186 18.84 18.45 -20.78
C VAL A 186 20.23 17.93 -20.39
N GLN A 187 20.62 18.12 -19.13
CA GLN A 187 21.87 17.58 -18.58
C GLN A 187 21.53 16.25 -17.90
N LYS A 188 22.16 15.17 -18.35
CA LYS A 188 21.86 13.78 -17.93
C LYS A 188 23.16 12.98 -17.82
N LEU A 189 23.38 12.34 -16.68
CA LEU A 189 24.59 11.57 -16.37
C LEU A 189 24.22 10.21 -15.79
N ASN A 190 24.37 9.16 -16.58
CA ASN A 190 24.33 7.78 -16.11
C ASN A 190 25.77 7.30 -15.86
N VAL A 191 26.10 7.01 -14.60
CA VAL A 191 27.46 6.65 -14.19
C VAL A 191 27.95 5.35 -14.85
N THR A 192 27.04 4.49 -15.30
CA THR A 192 27.36 3.22 -15.99
C THR A 192 27.78 3.39 -17.45
N SER A 193 27.22 4.37 -18.17
CA SER A 193 27.54 4.61 -19.59
C SER A 193 28.50 5.77 -19.83
N ASP A 194 28.47 6.78 -18.95
CA ASP A 194 29.04 8.10 -19.26
C ASP A 194 30.39 8.34 -18.56
N ILE A 195 30.77 7.51 -17.57
CA ILE A 195 31.93 7.72 -16.72
C ILE A 195 32.75 6.43 -16.60
N ALA A 196 34.08 6.53 -16.75
CA ALA A 196 34.98 5.39 -16.61
C ALA A 196 35.24 5.05 -15.13
N ALA A 197 35.46 3.77 -14.81
CA ALA A 197 35.93 3.36 -13.49
C ALA A 197 37.34 3.90 -13.21
N GLY A 198 37.56 4.47 -12.03
CA GLY A 198 38.82 5.12 -11.68
C GLY A 198 38.73 6.06 -10.47
N SER A 199 39.86 6.70 -10.14
CA SER A 199 39.94 7.73 -9.11
C SER A 199 40.07 9.12 -9.76
N TYR A 200 39.14 10.01 -9.42
CA TYR A 200 39.05 11.36 -9.96
C TYR A 200 39.72 12.33 -8.98
N THR A 201 41.00 12.59 -9.21
CA THR A 201 41.88 13.46 -8.41
C THR A 201 42.03 14.88 -8.97
N THR A 202 41.28 15.20 -10.03
CA THR A 202 41.17 16.53 -10.64
C THR A 202 39.74 16.75 -11.13
N SER A 203 39.31 18.01 -11.23
CA SER A 203 37.97 18.37 -11.69
C SER A 203 37.73 17.94 -13.15
N THR A 204 36.66 17.19 -13.39
CA THR A 204 36.32 16.63 -14.72
C THR A 204 34.84 16.85 -15.04
N THR A 205 34.52 17.37 -16.21
CA THR A 205 33.12 17.62 -16.65
C THR A 205 32.63 16.55 -17.61
N VAL A 206 31.44 16.01 -17.35
CA VAL A 206 30.73 15.02 -18.18
C VAL A 206 29.25 15.41 -18.26
N ASN A 207 28.69 15.50 -19.48
CA ASN A 207 27.28 15.79 -19.76
C ASN A 207 26.66 16.98 -18.99
N GLY A 208 27.47 18.01 -18.71
CA GLY A 208 27.09 19.22 -17.97
C GLY A 208 27.39 19.19 -16.47
N PHE A 209 27.69 18.02 -15.90
CA PHE A 209 28.07 17.85 -14.51
C PHE A 209 29.59 17.86 -14.34
N THR A 210 30.12 18.71 -13.46
CA THR A 210 31.55 18.76 -13.11
C THR A 210 31.79 18.02 -11.79
N LEU A 211 32.56 16.95 -11.86
CA LEU A 211 32.98 16.14 -10.73
C LEU A 211 34.14 16.82 -10.00
N LEU A 212 33.91 17.38 -8.82
CA LEU A 212 34.89 18.20 -8.08
C LEU A 212 35.73 17.34 -7.12
N GLY A 213 36.55 16.47 -7.71
CA GLY A 213 37.58 15.70 -7.03
C GLY A 213 38.96 16.38 -7.05
N SER A 214 39.76 16.12 -6.02
CA SER A 214 41.15 16.60 -5.92
C SER A 214 42.08 15.50 -5.39
N ALA A 215 43.41 15.69 -5.46
CA ALA A 215 44.37 14.74 -4.90
C ALA A 215 44.20 14.53 -3.37
N THR A 216 43.79 15.57 -2.64
CA THR A 216 43.45 15.48 -1.20
C THR A 216 42.06 14.89 -0.98
N TYR A 217 41.14 15.12 -1.91
CA TYR A 217 39.73 14.76 -1.78
C TYR A 217 39.20 14.08 -3.05
N PRO A 218 39.64 12.85 -3.36
CA PRO A 218 39.26 12.18 -4.59
C PRO A 218 37.80 11.73 -4.58
N LEU A 219 37.16 11.83 -5.73
CA LEU A 219 35.96 11.06 -6.07
C LEU A 219 36.38 9.71 -6.65
N THR A 220 35.56 8.67 -6.55
CA THR A 220 35.89 7.34 -7.09
C THR A 220 34.72 6.73 -7.82
N VAL A 221 34.95 6.24 -9.03
CA VAL A 221 33.99 5.39 -9.75
C VAL A 221 34.48 3.95 -9.64
N ASP A 222 33.71 3.10 -8.97
CA ASP A 222 33.97 1.67 -8.82
C ASP A 222 32.75 0.84 -9.26
N SER A 223 32.95 -0.48 -9.34
CA SER A 223 31.89 -1.39 -9.78
C SER A 223 30.77 -1.52 -8.75
N SER A 224 29.57 -1.74 -9.25
CA SER A 224 28.38 -2.00 -8.46
C SER A 224 27.43 -2.94 -9.19
N SER A 225 26.36 -3.33 -8.51
CA SER A 225 25.21 -3.99 -9.12
C SER A 225 23.98 -3.57 -8.33
N LYS A 226 23.23 -2.63 -8.89
CA LYS A 226 22.01 -2.04 -8.31
C LYS A 226 21.06 -1.66 -9.43
N GLU A 227 19.77 -1.65 -9.11
CA GLU A 227 18.71 -1.23 -10.03
C GLU A 227 17.88 -0.13 -9.36
N CYS A 228 17.40 0.82 -10.16
CA CYS A 228 16.53 1.91 -9.70
C CYS A 228 15.74 2.48 -10.87
N ALA A 229 14.45 2.80 -10.67
CA ALA A 229 13.56 3.34 -11.72
C ALA A 229 13.65 2.56 -13.06
N GLY A 230 13.69 1.22 -13.01
CA GLY A 230 13.81 0.35 -14.19
C GLY A 230 15.18 0.36 -14.90
N ASN A 231 16.19 1.05 -14.36
CA ASN A 231 17.54 1.11 -14.90
C ASN A 231 18.50 0.25 -14.06
N SER A 232 19.28 -0.62 -14.70
CA SER A 232 20.35 -1.41 -14.07
C SER A 232 21.69 -0.70 -14.17
N TYR A 233 22.45 -0.63 -13.06
CA TYR A 233 23.73 0.08 -12.96
C TYR A 233 24.88 -0.85 -12.56
N THR A 234 25.95 -0.83 -13.35
CA THR A 234 27.18 -1.62 -13.13
C THR A 234 28.33 -0.80 -12.54
N LEU A 235 28.21 0.53 -12.51
CA LEU A 235 29.15 1.47 -11.89
C LEU A 235 28.42 2.45 -10.95
N ARG A 236 29.15 3.00 -9.97
CA ARG A 236 28.68 4.08 -9.08
C ARG A 236 29.78 5.11 -8.81
N LEU A 237 29.39 6.36 -8.58
CA LEU A 237 30.26 7.49 -8.29
C LEU A 237 30.21 7.82 -6.79
N LYS A 238 31.36 7.75 -6.13
CA LYS A 238 31.49 7.85 -4.67
C LYS A 238 32.15 9.15 -4.27
N THR A 239 31.55 9.84 -3.30
CA THR A 239 32.12 11.04 -2.66
C THR A 239 33.17 10.73 -1.60
N ASN A 240 33.28 9.47 -1.16
CA ASN A 240 34.31 8.98 -0.24
C ASN A 240 34.37 9.67 1.15
N GLY A 241 33.29 10.34 1.55
CA GLY A 241 33.15 11.06 2.82
C GLY A 241 32.52 12.44 2.63
N THR A 242 32.34 13.18 3.72
CA THR A 242 31.67 14.48 3.73
C THR A 242 32.33 15.47 2.76
N GLY A 243 31.50 16.16 1.98
CA GLY A 243 31.90 17.17 1.01
C GLY A 243 31.57 18.58 1.46
N ALA A 244 31.85 19.54 0.59
CA ALA A 244 31.49 20.95 0.66
C ALA A 244 31.55 21.54 -0.76
N GLU A 245 31.20 22.81 -0.93
CA GLU A 245 31.38 23.50 -2.22
C GLU A 245 32.87 23.47 -2.64
N GLY A 246 33.16 23.09 -3.88
CA GLY A 246 34.51 22.84 -4.39
C GLY A 246 35.20 21.55 -3.89
N LYS A 247 34.53 20.69 -3.13
CA LYS A 247 35.17 19.55 -2.42
C LYS A 247 34.24 18.33 -2.35
N ARG A 248 34.57 17.27 -3.10
CA ARG A 248 33.79 16.00 -3.14
C ARG A 248 32.33 16.24 -3.55
N SER A 249 32.13 17.27 -4.34
CA SER A 249 30.84 17.73 -4.82
C SER A 249 30.67 17.44 -6.31
N ILE A 250 29.44 17.57 -6.79
CA ILE A 250 29.11 17.55 -8.22
C ILE A 250 28.44 18.89 -8.54
N GLN A 251 29.05 19.66 -9.44
CA GLN A 251 28.54 20.96 -9.88
C GLN A 251 27.74 20.81 -11.18
N PHE A 252 26.65 21.56 -11.33
CA PHE A 252 25.89 21.69 -12.57
C PHE A 252 25.31 23.10 -12.70
N THR A 253 24.76 23.46 -13.87
CA THR A 253 24.10 24.78 -14.06
C THR A 253 22.69 24.62 -14.60
N ALA A 254 21.70 25.09 -13.83
CA ALA A 254 20.32 25.11 -14.24
C ALA A 254 19.98 26.42 -14.95
N ALA A 255 19.34 26.34 -16.13
CA ALA A 255 18.95 27.52 -16.90
C ALA A 255 17.72 28.26 -16.33
N ASN A 256 16.90 27.57 -15.52
CA ASN A 256 15.65 28.04 -14.91
C ASN A 256 15.43 27.33 -13.57
N SER A 257 14.33 27.64 -12.87
CA SER A 257 13.79 26.74 -11.85
C SER A 257 13.40 25.38 -12.46
N GLY A 258 13.49 24.31 -11.67
CA GLY A 258 13.38 22.94 -12.18
C GLY A 258 13.50 21.88 -11.10
N LYS A 259 13.83 20.66 -11.51
CA LYS A 259 14.18 19.55 -10.60
C LYS A 259 15.54 18.96 -10.97
N LEU A 260 16.28 18.56 -9.96
CA LEU A 260 17.42 17.65 -10.08
C LEU A 260 16.94 16.26 -9.64
N ILE A 261 16.91 15.30 -10.56
CA ILE A 261 16.69 13.89 -10.26
C ILE A 261 18.05 13.27 -9.95
N VAL A 262 18.19 12.52 -8.86
CA VAL A 262 19.39 11.73 -8.55
C VAL A 262 19.02 10.31 -8.13
N HIS A 263 19.73 9.30 -8.62
CA HIS A 263 19.64 7.94 -8.06
C HIS A 263 20.84 7.75 -7.13
N ALA A 264 20.56 7.63 -5.83
CA ALA A 264 21.57 7.69 -4.78
C ALA A 264 21.33 6.68 -3.64
N ILE A 265 22.41 6.33 -2.95
CA ILE A 265 22.38 5.61 -1.67
C ILE A 265 23.49 6.18 -0.77
N SER A 266 23.22 6.28 0.53
CA SER A 266 24.26 6.64 1.51
C SER A 266 25.39 5.60 1.48
N GLY A 267 26.63 6.06 1.48
CA GLY A 267 27.83 5.22 1.39
C GLY A 267 28.27 4.63 2.74
N GLY A 268 27.32 4.17 3.56
CA GLY A 268 27.58 3.59 4.87
C GLY A 268 26.30 3.03 5.50
N SER A 269 26.24 2.97 6.83
CA SER A 269 25.18 2.31 7.63
C SER A 269 24.13 3.27 8.23
N ALA A 270 24.08 4.53 7.78
CA ALA A 270 23.12 5.54 8.23
C ALA A 270 22.73 6.47 7.08
N ASP A 271 21.50 6.99 7.12
CA ASP A 271 20.99 7.97 6.16
C ASP A 271 21.81 9.27 6.22
N ARG A 272 21.93 10.00 5.10
CA ARG A 272 22.76 11.21 5.03
C ARG A 272 22.12 12.34 4.22
N PRO A 273 22.24 13.61 4.65
CA PRO A 273 21.77 14.78 3.92
C PRO A 273 22.66 15.02 2.68
N LEU A 274 22.03 14.94 1.51
CA LEU A 274 22.52 15.55 0.29
C LEU A 274 22.14 17.03 0.30
N ALA A 275 23.10 17.91 0.51
CA ALA A 275 22.89 19.35 0.37
C ALA A 275 22.88 19.72 -1.12
N LEU A 276 22.00 20.66 -1.49
CA LEU A 276 22.04 21.43 -2.72
C LEU A 276 22.47 22.86 -2.37
N SER A 277 23.68 23.24 -2.75
CA SER A 277 24.28 24.55 -2.48
C SER A 277 24.28 25.46 -3.71
N LYS A 278 24.21 26.77 -3.46
CA LYS A 278 24.31 27.84 -4.46
C LYS A 278 25.13 28.99 -3.88
N GLY A 279 26.39 29.13 -4.32
CA GLY A 279 27.26 30.24 -3.89
C GLY A 279 27.56 30.22 -2.40
N GLY A 280 27.97 29.07 -1.87
CA GLY A 280 28.27 28.84 -0.46
C GLY A 280 27.05 28.69 0.46
N THR A 281 25.83 28.79 -0.06
CA THR A 281 24.59 28.69 0.72
C THR A 281 23.80 27.44 0.35
N ILE A 282 23.56 26.56 1.32
CA ILE A 282 22.66 25.40 1.16
C ILE A 282 21.23 25.92 0.99
N VAL A 283 20.62 25.69 -0.17
CA VAL A 283 19.26 26.11 -0.52
C VAL A 283 18.21 25.01 -0.35
N SER A 284 18.65 23.75 -0.32
CA SER A 284 17.81 22.57 -0.06
C SER A 284 18.68 21.45 0.50
N SER A 285 18.08 20.50 1.21
CA SER A 285 18.75 19.30 1.71
C SER A 285 17.80 18.11 1.68
N THR A 286 18.26 16.98 1.15
CA THR A 286 17.45 15.77 0.96
C THR A 286 18.12 14.59 1.63
N THR A 287 17.40 13.90 2.53
CA THR A 287 17.91 12.72 3.22
C THR A 287 18.00 11.53 2.26
N ILE A 288 19.21 11.04 2.03
CA ILE A 288 19.49 9.89 1.18
C ILE A 288 19.58 8.63 2.06
N GLY A 289 18.70 7.68 1.76
CA GLY A 289 18.60 6.39 2.42
C GLY A 289 19.88 5.54 2.33
N TYR A 290 20.22 4.79 3.38
CA TYR A 290 21.32 3.81 3.35
C TYR A 290 20.90 2.38 2.95
N SER A 291 19.60 2.06 3.08
CA SER A 291 19.09 0.69 2.93
C SER A 291 18.93 0.23 1.47
N ALA A 292 18.56 1.14 0.56
CA ALA A 292 18.29 0.85 -0.85
C ALA A 292 18.74 2.00 -1.77
N LEU A 293 19.00 1.68 -3.05
CA LEU A 293 19.21 2.69 -4.08
C LEU A 293 17.85 3.22 -4.51
N ASN A 294 17.57 4.50 -4.21
CA ASN A 294 16.31 5.15 -4.56
C ASN A 294 16.56 6.33 -5.51
N GLU A 295 15.51 6.73 -6.21
CA GLU A 295 15.39 8.01 -6.89
C GLU A 295 14.99 9.10 -5.89
N TYR A 296 15.61 10.28 -5.99
CA TYR A 296 15.27 11.47 -5.23
C TYR A 296 15.11 12.64 -6.20
N VAL A 297 14.03 13.39 -6.05
CA VAL A 297 13.72 14.57 -6.87
C VAL A 297 13.90 15.81 -5.99
N ILE A 298 14.87 16.65 -6.34
CA ILE A 298 15.32 17.79 -5.53
C ILE A 298 14.99 19.09 -6.27
N ASP A 299 14.26 20.00 -5.61
CA ASP A 299 13.83 21.26 -6.21
C ASP A 299 14.98 22.23 -6.47
N ILE A 300 15.08 22.69 -7.72
CA ILE A 300 15.99 23.75 -8.15
C ILE A 300 15.19 25.07 -8.14
N PRO A 301 15.42 25.99 -7.19
CA PRO A 301 14.53 27.12 -6.98
C PRO A 301 14.64 28.24 -8.03
N SER A 302 15.74 28.30 -8.81
CA SER A 302 15.98 29.37 -9.79
C SER A 302 17.13 29.03 -10.75
N ALA A 303 17.27 29.79 -11.83
CA ALA A 303 18.45 29.72 -12.70
C ALA A 303 19.76 29.96 -11.91
N GLY A 304 20.83 29.24 -12.24
CA GLY A 304 22.18 29.43 -11.70
C GLY A 304 23.00 28.13 -11.61
N THR A 305 24.25 28.28 -11.18
CA THR A 305 25.16 27.16 -10.89
C THR A 305 24.92 26.64 -9.47
N TYR A 306 24.91 25.32 -9.32
CA TYR A 306 24.62 24.60 -8.09
C TYR A 306 25.67 23.51 -7.85
N GLU A 307 25.90 23.18 -6.58
CA GLU A 307 26.70 22.01 -6.19
C GLU A 307 25.93 21.09 -5.26
N ILE A 308 26.08 19.77 -5.44
CA ILE A 308 25.58 18.78 -4.50
C ILE A 308 26.71 18.03 -3.78
N PHE A 309 26.55 17.79 -2.48
CA PHE A 309 27.50 17.05 -1.64
C PHE A 309 26.84 16.45 -0.39
N ALA A 310 27.45 15.39 0.15
CA ALA A 310 27.07 14.84 1.46
C ALA A 310 27.51 15.80 2.57
N ASN A 311 26.57 16.32 3.36
CA ASN A 311 26.82 17.43 4.29
C ASN A 311 27.14 17.01 5.75
N ASP A 312 27.05 15.72 6.08
CA ASP A 312 27.55 15.18 7.35
C ASP A 312 28.31 13.85 7.15
N GLY A 313 28.83 13.28 8.25
CA GLY A 313 28.89 11.84 8.56
C GLY A 313 29.56 10.82 7.62
N GLY A 314 29.91 11.14 6.39
CA GLY A 314 30.41 10.21 5.38
C GLY A 314 29.98 10.58 3.96
N GLY A 315 30.04 9.62 3.04
CA GLY A 315 29.79 9.86 1.62
C GLY A 315 28.40 9.39 1.17
N ILE A 316 27.98 9.90 0.01
CA ILE A 316 26.89 9.38 -0.82
C ILE A 316 27.49 8.74 -2.09
N ASN A 317 26.85 7.68 -2.57
CA ASN A 317 27.13 7.04 -3.85
C ASN A 317 26.02 7.38 -4.85
N PHE A 318 26.38 7.96 -5.99
CA PHE A 318 25.47 8.30 -7.09
C PHE A 318 25.55 7.27 -8.22
N TYR A 319 24.44 7.05 -8.92
CA TYR A 319 24.33 6.16 -10.07
C TYR A 319 23.76 6.90 -11.30
N TYR A 320 22.95 7.93 -11.04
CA TYR A 320 22.28 8.74 -12.05
C TYR A 320 22.09 10.18 -11.56
N LEU A 321 22.17 11.15 -12.47
CA LEU A 321 21.75 12.54 -12.27
C LEU A 321 21.06 13.09 -13.53
N GLU A 322 19.99 13.88 -13.37
CA GLU A 322 19.34 14.61 -14.47
C GLU A 322 18.80 15.97 -14.01
N VAL A 323 19.01 17.02 -14.82
CA VAL A 323 18.45 18.36 -14.59
C VAL A 323 17.30 18.60 -15.57
N THR A 324 16.08 18.68 -15.03
CA THR A 324 14.88 19.01 -15.80
C THR A 324 14.44 20.44 -15.48
N ALA A 325 14.00 21.20 -16.49
CA ALA A 325 13.44 22.53 -16.30
C ALA A 325 11.94 22.43 -16.00
N SER A 326 11.42 23.26 -15.09
CA SER A 326 9.97 23.37 -14.91
C SER A 326 9.35 24.00 -16.16
N SER A 327 8.35 23.33 -16.74
CA SER A 327 7.56 23.83 -17.88
C SER A 327 6.64 24.97 -17.44
N THR A 328 7.22 26.16 -17.27
CA THR A 328 6.49 27.40 -17.02
C THR A 328 5.67 27.78 -18.24
N SER A 329 4.40 27.34 -18.26
CA SER A 329 3.37 27.94 -19.11
C SER A 329 3.13 29.38 -18.63
N GLY A 330 3.90 30.31 -19.18
CA GLY A 330 3.99 31.68 -18.70
C GLY A 330 2.76 32.52 -19.04
N THR A 331 1.70 32.41 -18.22
CA THR A 331 0.62 33.41 -18.19
C THR A 331 1.16 34.73 -17.64
N THR A 332 1.52 35.61 -18.57
CA THR A 332 2.00 36.97 -18.28
C THR A 332 0.87 37.89 -17.86
N THR A 333 0.40 37.74 -16.61
CA THR A 333 -0.56 38.67 -15.99
C THR A 333 0.02 40.09 -15.99
N PRO A 334 -0.62 41.08 -16.65
CA PRO A 334 -0.14 42.45 -16.64
C PRO A 334 -0.18 43.04 -15.22
N GLY A 335 0.97 43.51 -14.71
CA GLY A 335 1.06 44.11 -13.39
C GLY A 335 0.33 45.45 -13.32
N THR A 336 -0.58 45.61 -12.37
CA THR A 336 -1.34 46.86 -12.12
C THR A 336 -0.47 47.92 -11.43
N GLY A 337 0.52 48.45 -12.16
CA GLY A 337 1.34 49.57 -11.71
C GLY A 337 0.57 50.90 -11.81
N THR A 338 0.12 51.43 -10.67
CA THR A 338 -0.45 52.79 -10.60
C THR A 338 0.63 53.84 -10.83
N THR A 339 0.51 54.63 -11.90
CA THR A 339 1.38 55.78 -12.18
C THR A 339 0.59 57.08 -12.16
N THR A 340 1.20 58.16 -11.65
CA THR A 340 0.64 59.52 -11.74
C THR A 340 0.99 60.12 -13.11
N PRO A 341 0.10 60.85 -13.80
CA PRO A 341 0.32 61.20 -15.21
C PRO A 341 1.47 62.18 -15.46
N GLY A 342 2.29 61.88 -16.48
CA GLY A 342 3.20 62.81 -17.15
C GLY A 342 2.89 62.83 -18.65
N THR A 343 2.95 64.01 -19.29
CA THR A 343 2.39 64.25 -20.63
C THR A 343 3.33 63.88 -21.79
N GLY A 344 2.82 63.22 -22.83
CA GLY A 344 3.53 63.03 -24.11
C GLY A 344 2.67 62.46 -25.24
N THR A 345 2.62 63.15 -26.39
CA THR A 345 2.01 62.74 -27.67
C THR A 345 3.05 62.03 -28.57
N THR A 346 2.79 61.30 -29.68
CA THR A 346 1.76 61.40 -30.75
C THR A 346 1.50 60.06 -31.49
N THR A 347 0.29 59.91 -32.07
CA THR A 347 -0.09 59.35 -33.40
C THR A 347 0.65 58.15 -34.06
N PRO A 348 -0.07 57.09 -34.55
CA PRO A 348 0.50 55.93 -35.25
C PRO A 348 0.57 56.03 -36.80
N GLY A 349 1.22 55.05 -37.45
CA GLY A 349 1.33 54.91 -38.92
C GLY A 349 1.15 53.47 -39.44
N THR A 350 0.92 53.31 -40.74
CA THR A 350 0.37 52.09 -41.40
C THR A 350 1.32 51.41 -42.40
N GLY A 351 1.16 50.09 -42.65
CA GLY A 351 1.83 49.36 -43.75
C GLY A 351 1.30 47.93 -43.99
N THR A 352 1.34 47.44 -45.24
CA THR A 352 0.66 46.20 -45.73
C THR A 352 1.48 45.39 -46.75
N THR A 353 0.99 44.19 -47.15
CA THR A 353 1.42 43.31 -48.29
C THR A 353 2.75 42.54 -48.13
N THR A 354 3.01 41.33 -48.70
CA THR A 354 2.17 40.32 -49.41
C THR A 354 2.89 38.93 -49.41
N PRO A 355 2.19 37.77 -49.57
CA PRO A 355 2.81 36.42 -49.50
C PRO A 355 3.50 35.93 -50.78
N GLY A 356 4.29 34.84 -50.67
CA GLY A 356 4.92 34.11 -51.78
C GLY A 356 4.86 32.57 -51.61
N THR A 357 4.96 31.82 -52.71
CA THR A 357 4.64 30.38 -52.81
C THR A 357 5.85 29.49 -53.13
N GLY A 358 5.84 28.22 -52.70
CA GLY A 358 6.79 27.19 -53.14
C GLY A 358 6.31 25.76 -52.88
N THR A 359 6.65 24.81 -53.76
CA THR A 359 6.16 23.41 -53.75
C THR A 359 7.23 22.42 -54.22
N THR A 360 7.35 21.26 -53.56
CA THR A 360 8.11 20.09 -54.05
C THR A 360 7.44 18.76 -53.65
N THR A 361 7.72 17.70 -54.42
CA THR A 361 6.94 16.44 -54.51
C THR A 361 7.48 15.32 -53.59
N PRO A 362 6.67 14.33 -53.16
CA PRO A 362 7.10 13.26 -52.23
C PRO A 362 8.04 12.21 -52.83
N GLY A 363 8.80 11.53 -51.95
CA GLY A 363 9.60 10.34 -52.27
C GLY A 363 9.04 9.07 -51.62
N THR A 364 9.06 7.95 -52.36
CA THR A 364 8.55 6.64 -51.92
C THR A 364 9.67 5.73 -51.38
N GLY A 365 9.41 4.98 -50.30
CA GLY A 365 10.28 3.92 -49.82
C GLY A 365 9.48 2.80 -49.15
N THR A 366 9.74 1.54 -49.53
CA THR A 366 9.00 0.35 -49.08
C THR A 366 9.93 -0.71 -48.49
N THR A 367 9.70 -1.12 -47.25
CA THR A 367 10.34 -2.31 -46.63
C THR A 367 9.40 -2.98 -45.62
N THR A 368 9.24 -4.31 -45.73
CA THR A 368 8.34 -5.14 -44.94
C THR A 368 8.83 -6.60 -44.99
N PRO A 369 8.64 -7.45 -43.96
CA PRO A 369 8.72 -7.23 -42.52
C PRO A 369 9.82 -8.10 -41.85
N GLY A 370 10.16 -7.80 -40.59
CA GLY A 370 11.00 -8.67 -39.74
C GLY A 370 10.20 -9.22 -38.55
N THR A 371 10.07 -10.54 -38.43
CA THR A 371 9.33 -11.19 -37.32
C THR A 371 10.21 -11.36 -36.09
N GLY A 372 9.78 -10.82 -34.95
CA GLY A 372 10.45 -11.02 -33.65
C GLY A 372 9.44 -11.04 -32.50
N THR A 373 9.14 -12.23 -31.97
CA THR A 373 8.30 -12.42 -30.78
C THR A 373 9.11 -12.15 -29.51
N THR A 374 8.64 -11.25 -28.65
CA THR A 374 9.17 -11.07 -27.29
C THR A 374 8.03 -11.11 -26.27
N THR A 375 8.15 -12.01 -25.30
CA THR A 375 7.15 -12.20 -24.23
C THR A 375 7.50 -11.31 -23.04
N PRO A 376 6.57 -10.49 -22.52
CA PRO A 376 6.80 -9.76 -21.27
C PRO A 376 6.98 -10.74 -20.10
N GLY A 377 8.10 -10.64 -19.39
CA GLY A 377 8.38 -11.45 -18.21
C GLY A 377 7.59 -10.95 -16.99
N THR A 378 6.80 -11.83 -16.36
CA THR A 378 6.03 -11.51 -15.16
C THR A 378 6.92 -11.52 -13.91
N GLY A 379 7.24 -10.35 -13.37
CA GLY A 379 7.95 -10.20 -12.10
C GLY A 379 6.99 -10.07 -10.91
N THR A 380 6.97 -11.07 -10.02
CA THR A 380 6.25 -11.04 -8.74
C THR A 380 7.21 -10.84 -7.56
N THR A 381 6.80 -10.03 -6.58
CA THR A 381 7.60 -9.72 -5.38
C THR A 381 6.76 -9.85 -4.11
N THR A 382 7.35 -10.34 -3.03
CA THR A 382 6.67 -10.64 -1.76
C THR A 382 6.90 -9.50 -0.74
N PRO A 383 5.92 -9.12 0.12
CA PRO A 383 5.97 -7.84 0.83
C PRO A 383 6.93 -7.76 2.02
N SER A 384 7.28 -6.52 2.39
CA SER A 384 7.95 -6.17 3.64
C SER A 384 6.93 -5.75 4.70
N THR A 385 7.24 -5.97 5.98
CA THR A 385 6.38 -5.63 7.12
C THR A 385 6.67 -4.24 7.68
N GLY A 386 5.62 -3.40 7.77
CA GLY A 386 5.50 -2.42 8.87
C GLY A 386 6.12 -1.04 8.66
N THR A 387 5.40 -0.16 7.97
CA THR A 387 5.30 1.26 8.37
C THR A 387 3.88 1.74 8.07
N THR A 388 3.26 2.47 9.01
CA THR A 388 1.95 3.10 8.77
C THR A 388 2.13 4.29 7.84
N GLY A 389 1.86 4.11 6.55
CA GLY A 389 1.93 5.18 5.55
C GLY A 389 0.98 6.32 5.93
N THR A 390 1.54 7.50 6.21
CA THR A 390 0.82 8.76 6.50
C THR A 390 0.24 9.42 5.25
N HIS A 391 0.26 8.71 4.12
CA HIS A 391 -0.10 9.18 2.79
C HIS A 391 -0.92 8.08 2.10
N GLY A 392 -1.91 8.45 1.29
CA GLY A 392 -2.71 7.49 0.53
C GLY A 392 -1.88 6.74 -0.50
N THR A 393 -2.38 5.59 -0.97
CA THR A 393 -1.75 4.81 -2.04
C THR A 393 -2.41 5.07 -3.39
N SER A 394 -1.81 4.59 -4.47
CA SER A 394 -2.42 4.47 -5.81
C SER A 394 -1.93 3.18 -6.46
N THR A 395 -2.64 2.66 -7.47
CA THR A 395 -2.20 1.44 -8.20
C THR A 395 -1.14 1.74 -9.28
N GLY A 396 -0.90 3.02 -9.57
CA GLY A 396 -0.10 3.46 -10.71
C GLY A 396 -0.77 3.23 -12.07
N ILE A 397 -2.01 2.74 -12.17
CA ILE A 397 -2.65 2.49 -13.47
C ILE A 397 -2.99 3.77 -14.24
N GLY A 398 -3.18 4.89 -13.53
CA GLY A 398 -3.47 6.20 -14.11
C GLY A 398 -2.28 6.85 -14.85
N SER A 399 -1.05 6.57 -14.41
CA SER A 399 0.16 7.07 -15.06
C SER A 399 0.57 6.25 -16.29
N LYS A 400 0.03 5.03 -16.47
CA LYS A 400 0.28 4.20 -17.65
C LYS A 400 -0.29 4.81 -18.92
N ALA A 401 0.53 4.87 -19.95
CA ALA A 401 0.13 5.28 -21.29
C ALA A 401 -0.80 4.22 -21.89
N ASP A 402 -1.79 4.66 -22.68
CA ASP A 402 -2.79 3.76 -23.28
C ASP A 402 -2.19 2.67 -24.18
N SER A 403 -0.98 2.90 -24.71
CA SER A 403 -0.20 1.95 -25.50
C SER A 403 0.41 0.79 -24.69
N GLU A 404 0.46 0.87 -23.36
CA GLU A 404 0.93 -0.23 -22.50
C GLU A 404 -0.10 -1.37 -22.40
N PHE A 405 -1.38 -1.07 -22.64
CA PHE A 405 -2.47 -2.03 -22.55
C PHE A 405 -2.61 -2.82 -23.85
N ALA A 406 -1.71 -3.77 -24.05
CA ALA A 406 -1.73 -4.67 -25.22
C ALA A 406 -3.07 -5.39 -25.37
N ASN A 407 -3.65 -5.37 -26.58
CA ASN A 407 -4.98 -5.89 -26.90
C ASN A 407 -6.16 -5.21 -26.16
N ALA A 408 -6.01 -3.94 -25.76
CA ALA A 408 -7.12 -3.16 -25.22
C ALA A 408 -8.27 -2.97 -26.21
N ILE A 409 -9.50 -2.99 -25.70
CA ILE A 409 -10.73 -2.71 -26.45
C ILE A 409 -11.06 -1.22 -26.27
N TYR A 410 -10.98 -0.44 -27.34
CA TYR A 410 -11.35 0.96 -27.34
C TYR A 410 -12.88 1.13 -27.46
N CYS A 411 -13.45 2.00 -26.64
CA CYS A 411 -14.86 2.38 -26.65
C CYS A 411 -14.99 3.89 -26.78
N SER A 412 -16.07 4.39 -27.39
CA SER A 412 -16.41 5.82 -27.46
C SER A 412 -17.91 6.05 -27.29
N PRO A 413 -18.36 7.27 -26.91
CA PRO A 413 -19.79 7.59 -26.79
C PRO A 413 -20.64 7.34 -28.04
N THR A 414 -20.03 7.36 -29.23
CA THR A 414 -20.69 7.17 -30.53
C THR A 414 -20.41 5.80 -31.15
N ALA A 415 -19.81 4.88 -30.38
CA ALA A 415 -19.50 3.54 -30.83
C ALA A 415 -20.77 2.68 -30.98
N THR A 416 -20.70 1.62 -31.79
CA THR A 416 -21.77 0.64 -31.92
C THR A 416 -21.28 -0.76 -31.53
N SER A 417 -22.20 -1.70 -31.33
CA SER A 417 -21.87 -3.12 -31.11
C SER A 417 -21.19 -3.79 -32.32
N ALA A 418 -21.17 -3.15 -33.48
CA ALA A 418 -20.47 -3.61 -34.68
C ALA A 418 -19.02 -3.09 -34.80
N GLY A 419 -18.58 -2.20 -33.89
CA GLY A 419 -17.19 -1.73 -33.85
C GLY A 419 -16.22 -2.85 -33.46
N THR A 420 -15.03 -2.88 -34.07
CA THR A 420 -14.06 -3.97 -33.87
C THR A 420 -13.22 -3.81 -32.60
N GLY A 421 -13.35 -2.69 -31.87
CA GLY A 421 -12.62 -2.41 -30.64
C GLY A 421 -11.25 -1.78 -30.83
N THR A 422 -10.90 -1.37 -32.06
CA THR A 422 -9.68 -0.57 -32.30
C THR A 422 -9.97 0.92 -32.11
N LYS A 423 -8.93 1.76 -32.04
CA LYS A 423 -9.09 3.21 -31.84
C LYS A 423 -9.79 3.90 -33.03
N GLU A 424 -9.71 3.29 -34.21
CA GLU A 424 -10.32 3.71 -35.47
C GLU A 424 -11.74 3.15 -35.66
N SER A 425 -12.09 2.10 -34.91
CA SER A 425 -13.38 1.40 -34.96
C SER A 425 -13.79 0.99 -33.54
N PRO A 426 -14.05 1.96 -32.64
CA PRO A 426 -14.35 1.68 -31.24
C PRO A 426 -15.68 0.92 -31.09
N MET A 427 -15.77 0.10 -30.04
CA MET A 427 -16.90 -0.78 -29.72
C MET A 427 -17.80 -0.15 -28.64
N ALA A 428 -19.10 -0.46 -28.66
CA ALA A 428 -20.00 -0.11 -27.55
C ALA A 428 -19.57 -0.82 -26.25
N ILE A 429 -19.72 -0.15 -25.10
CA ILE A 429 -19.10 -0.59 -23.83
C ILE A 429 -19.66 -1.92 -23.31
N GLU A 430 -20.96 -2.17 -23.48
CA GLU A 430 -21.61 -3.43 -23.12
C GLU A 430 -21.04 -4.60 -23.94
N SER A 431 -20.76 -4.33 -25.21
CA SER A 431 -20.12 -5.30 -26.11
C SER A 431 -18.65 -5.53 -25.74
N ALA A 432 -17.94 -4.49 -25.26
CA ALA A 432 -16.59 -4.63 -24.74
C ALA A 432 -16.56 -5.44 -23.44
N ILE A 433 -17.48 -5.20 -22.50
CA ILE A 433 -17.64 -5.96 -21.24
C ILE A 433 -17.93 -7.43 -21.52
N ALA A 434 -18.76 -7.74 -22.52
CA ALA A 434 -19.05 -9.11 -22.93
C ALA A 434 -17.84 -9.83 -23.59
N ASN A 435 -16.90 -9.07 -24.19
CA ASN A 435 -15.78 -9.64 -24.94
C ASN A 435 -14.44 -9.67 -24.18
N VAL A 436 -14.20 -8.76 -23.22
CA VAL A 436 -12.92 -8.64 -22.52
C VAL A 436 -12.57 -9.93 -21.73
N LYS A 437 -11.29 -10.33 -21.80
CA LYS A 437 -10.76 -11.52 -21.09
C LYS A 437 -10.03 -11.08 -19.82
N ALA A 438 -9.73 -12.01 -18.91
CA ALA A 438 -8.93 -11.70 -17.71
C ALA A 438 -7.57 -11.09 -18.12
N GLY A 439 -7.13 -10.04 -17.44
CA GLY A 439 -5.98 -9.21 -17.81
C GLY A 439 -6.23 -8.21 -18.96
N GLY A 440 -7.41 -8.26 -19.59
CA GLY A 440 -7.81 -7.35 -20.66
C GLY A 440 -8.27 -5.99 -20.12
N THR A 441 -8.08 -4.94 -20.93
CA THR A 441 -8.46 -3.56 -20.59
C THR A 441 -9.44 -3.00 -21.61
N ILE A 442 -10.47 -2.32 -21.13
CA ILE A 442 -11.39 -1.50 -21.91
C ILE A 442 -10.93 -0.04 -21.73
N LEU A 443 -10.58 0.62 -22.83
CA LEU A 443 -10.13 2.01 -22.85
C LEU A 443 -11.26 2.93 -23.33
N LEU A 444 -11.66 3.86 -22.47
CA LEU A 444 -12.77 4.78 -22.69
C LEU A 444 -12.25 6.10 -23.27
N MET A 445 -12.66 6.44 -24.49
CA MET A 445 -12.37 7.72 -25.13
C MET A 445 -13.16 8.86 -24.49
N ASP A 446 -12.69 10.09 -24.67
CA ASP A 446 -13.27 11.32 -24.10
C ASP A 446 -14.76 11.50 -24.45
N GLY A 447 -15.55 11.96 -23.48
CA GLY A 447 -16.95 12.34 -23.66
C GLY A 447 -17.93 11.72 -22.65
N THR A 448 -19.22 11.90 -22.94
CA THR A 448 -20.34 11.42 -22.12
C THR A 448 -21.00 10.22 -22.76
N TYR A 449 -20.97 9.07 -22.08
CA TYR A 449 -21.70 7.86 -22.44
C TYR A 449 -23.06 7.91 -21.75
N SER A 450 -24.15 8.00 -22.51
CA SER A 450 -25.50 8.14 -21.96
C SER A 450 -26.20 6.79 -21.86
N PHE A 451 -26.75 6.48 -20.70
CA PHE A 451 -27.44 5.23 -20.38
C PHE A 451 -28.87 5.52 -19.91
N SER A 452 -29.81 4.66 -20.33
CA SER A 452 -31.19 4.66 -19.82
C SER A 452 -31.52 3.40 -19.01
N LYS A 453 -30.51 2.57 -18.72
CA LYS A 453 -30.56 1.31 -17.97
C LYS A 453 -29.20 0.99 -17.35
N GLN A 454 -29.23 0.20 -16.28
CA GLN A 454 -28.07 -0.26 -15.52
C GLN A 454 -26.97 -0.93 -16.36
N LEU A 455 -25.74 -0.43 -16.24
CA LEU A 455 -24.53 -1.04 -16.79
C LEU A 455 -24.03 -2.13 -15.83
N THR A 456 -24.16 -3.40 -16.21
CA THR A 456 -23.80 -4.53 -15.34
C THR A 456 -22.49 -5.19 -15.75
N LEU A 457 -21.60 -5.45 -14.78
CA LEU A 457 -20.46 -6.37 -14.91
C LEU A 457 -20.89 -7.71 -14.27
N PRO A 458 -21.37 -8.70 -15.05
CA PRO A 458 -22.17 -9.80 -14.51
C PRO A 458 -21.35 -10.88 -13.80
N VAL A 459 -22.02 -11.64 -12.92
CA VAL A 459 -21.44 -12.80 -12.21
C VAL A 459 -20.70 -13.75 -13.16
N GLY A 460 -19.47 -14.12 -12.80
CA GLY A 460 -18.67 -15.07 -13.57
C GLY A 460 -17.98 -14.46 -14.79
N ASN A 461 -18.23 -13.20 -15.12
CA ASN A 461 -17.43 -12.45 -16.08
C ASN A 461 -16.15 -11.89 -15.42
N ASP A 462 -15.42 -12.76 -14.70
CA ASP A 462 -14.42 -12.35 -13.73
C ASP A 462 -13.03 -12.12 -14.35
N GLY A 463 -12.18 -11.35 -13.66
CA GLY A 463 -10.72 -11.41 -13.81
C GLY A 463 -10.10 -12.48 -12.91
N THR A 464 -8.81 -12.35 -12.60
CA THR A 464 -8.15 -13.10 -11.53
C THR A 464 -7.26 -12.18 -10.69
N ALA A 465 -6.79 -12.66 -9.53
CA ALA A 465 -5.88 -11.91 -8.64
C ALA A 465 -4.59 -11.43 -9.32
N SER A 466 -4.14 -12.09 -10.40
CA SER A 466 -2.99 -11.71 -11.22
C SER A 466 -3.35 -11.07 -12.56
N ALA A 467 -4.64 -11.07 -12.94
CA ALA A 467 -5.12 -10.65 -14.25
C ALA A 467 -6.52 -10.01 -14.12
N TYR A 468 -6.58 -8.83 -13.51
CA TYR A 468 -7.81 -8.04 -13.37
C TYR A 468 -8.41 -7.68 -14.74
N LYS A 469 -9.72 -7.47 -14.80
CA LYS A 469 -10.39 -6.86 -15.95
C LYS A 469 -10.53 -5.35 -15.72
N THR A 470 -9.92 -4.55 -16.57
CA THR A 470 -9.84 -3.11 -16.36
C THR A 470 -10.84 -2.34 -17.22
N ILE A 471 -11.49 -1.34 -16.66
CA ILE A 471 -12.23 -0.29 -17.37
C ILE A 471 -11.55 1.03 -17.00
N LYS A 472 -10.88 1.69 -17.95
CA LYS A 472 -10.01 2.85 -17.72
C LYS A 472 -10.32 3.98 -18.71
N ALA A 473 -10.39 5.22 -18.23
CA ALA A 473 -10.33 6.39 -19.10
C ALA A 473 -8.98 6.48 -19.85
N CYS A 474 -9.03 6.78 -21.15
CA CYS A 474 -7.84 7.12 -21.95
C CYS A 474 -7.02 8.23 -21.27
N GLN A 475 -5.70 8.24 -21.49
CA GLN A 475 -4.81 9.17 -20.77
C GLN A 475 -5.18 10.64 -21.08
N GLY A 476 -5.62 11.37 -20.05
CA GLY A 476 -6.09 12.75 -20.16
C GLY A 476 -7.55 12.94 -20.61
N ALA A 477 -8.27 11.86 -20.92
CA ALA A 477 -9.68 11.91 -21.30
C ALA A 477 -10.60 12.16 -20.10
N LYS A 478 -11.66 12.95 -20.30
CA LYS A 478 -12.75 13.17 -19.35
C LYS A 478 -13.91 12.28 -19.74
N VAL A 479 -14.14 11.24 -18.94
CA VAL A 479 -15.18 10.25 -19.20
C VAL A 479 -16.30 10.38 -18.18
N THR A 480 -17.52 10.61 -18.67
CA THR A 480 -18.74 10.66 -17.86
C THR A 480 -19.69 9.55 -18.30
N PHE A 481 -20.17 8.74 -17.36
CA PHE A 481 -21.30 7.83 -17.55
C PHE A 481 -22.53 8.51 -16.96
N ASP A 482 -23.46 8.89 -17.83
CA ASP A 482 -24.64 9.67 -17.51
C ASP A 482 -25.88 8.77 -17.58
N PHE A 483 -26.41 8.42 -16.41
CA PHE A 483 -27.59 7.59 -16.23
C PHE A 483 -28.87 8.42 -16.04
N SER A 484 -28.84 9.74 -16.31
CA SER A 484 -29.99 10.64 -16.13
C SER A 484 -31.22 10.26 -16.96
N ALA A 485 -31.07 9.42 -17.99
CA ALA A 485 -32.17 8.88 -18.79
C ALA A 485 -32.83 7.62 -18.16
N GLU A 486 -32.38 7.16 -16.99
CA GLU A 486 -33.04 6.09 -16.24
C GLU A 486 -34.37 6.55 -15.60
N SER A 487 -35.36 5.68 -15.72
CA SER A 487 -36.69 5.80 -15.12
C SER A 487 -36.63 5.72 -13.60
N TYR A 488 -37.34 6.61 -12.90
CA TYR A 488 -37.42 6.66 -11.44
C TYR A 488 -38.85 6.36 -10.96
N ASP A 489 -39.03 5.23 -10.27
CA ASP A 489 -40.26 4.88 -9.55
C ASP A 489 -40.25 5.55 -8.17
N MET A 490 -40.89 6.72 -8.09
CA MET A 490 -41.07 7.46 -6.82
C MET A 490 -42.00 6.76 -5.83
N ALA A 491 -42.84 5.81 -6.28
CA ALA A 491 -43.77 5.09 -5.40
C ALA A 491 -43.11 3.87 -4.73
N ASP A 492 -42.06 3.33 -5.34
CA ASP A 492 -41.27 2.22 -4.80
C ASP A 492 -39.84 2.26 -5.40
N PRO A 493 -38.95 3.03 -4.76
CA PRO A 493 -37.56 3.19 -5.21
C PRO A 493 -36.78 1.87 -5.32
N SER A 494 -37.23 0.79 -4.67
CA SER A 494 -36.55 -0.52 -4.75
C SER A 494 -36.63 -1.18 -6.14
N LYS A 495 -37.41 -0.60 -7.08
CA LYS A 495 -37.42 -0.98 -8.50
C LYS A 495 -36.49 -0.15 -9.40
N ASN A 496 -35.82 0.87 -8.87
CA ASN A 496 -34.97 1.74 -9.68
C ASN A 496 -33.75 0.98 -10.22
N ASP A 497 -33.32 1.35 -11.44
CA ASP A 497 -32.05 0.88 -11.98
C ASP A 497 -30.87 1.56 -11.25
N ARG A 498 -29.79 0.82 -11.03
CA ARG A 498 -28.51 1.38 -10.56
C ARG A 498 -27.65 1.81 -11.74
N GLY A 499 -26.71 2.72 -11.54
CA GLY A 499 -25.76 3.11 -12.58
C GLY A 499 -24.86 1.95 -13.02
N ILE A 500 -23.79 1.68 -12.27
CA ILE A 500 -22.87 0.55 -12.53
C ILE A 500 -23.05 -0.53 -11.47
N GLN A 501 -23.52 -1.72 -11.83
CA GLN A 501 -23.58 -2.88 -10.92
C GLN A 501 -22.43 -3.85 -11.18
N MET A 502 -21.49 -3.94 -10.23
CA MET A 502 -20.28 -4.77 -10.30
C MET A 502 -20.51 -6.11 -9.58
N GLU A 503 -21.05 -7.11 -10.28
CA GLU A 503 -21.29 -8.46 -9.73
C GLU A 503 -20.11 -9.43 -9.94
N GLY A 504 -19.30 -9.20 -10.97
CA GLY A 504 -18.08 -9.96 -11.23
C GLY A 504 -16.97 -9.70 -10.21
N ASN A 505 -16.00 -10.61 -10.17
CA ASN A 505 -14.82 -10.54 -9.31
C ASN A 505 -13.59 -10.02 -10.09
N TYR A 506 -12.62 -9.42 -9.38
CA TYR A 506 -11.35 -8.93 -9.95
C TYR A 506 -11.51 -7.95 -11.14
N TRP A 507 -12.43 -7.00 -11.03
CA TRP A 507 -12.54 -5.84 -11.91
C TRP A 507 -11.80 -4.62 -11.33
N HIS A 508 -11.26 -3.78 -12.21
CA HIS A 508 -10.61 -2.51 -11.88
C HIS A 508 -11.27 -1.38 -12.67
N LEU A 509 -12.13 -0.59 -12.03
CA LEU A 509 -12.73 0.60 -12.61
C LEU A 509 -11.86 1.82 -12.29
N TYR A 510 -11.40 2.56 -13.28
CA TYR A 510 -10.47 3.69 -13.11
C TYR A 510 -10.92 4.96 -13.86
N GLY A 511 -10.96 6.08 -13.14
CA GLY A 511 -10.99 7.43 -13.74
C GLY A 511 -12.30 7.84 -14.42
N VAL A 512 -13.44 7.28 -13.99
CA VAL A 512 -14.76 7.56 -14.56
C VAL A 512 -15.59 8.43 -13.60
N ARG A 513 -16.30 9.42 -14.15
CA ARG A 513 -17.38 10.16 -13.48
C ARG A 513 -18.71 9.44 -13.74
N VAL A 514 -19.51 9.20 -12.71
CA VAL A 514 -20.82 8.55 -12.78
C VAL A 514 -21.87 9.49 -12.20
N THR A 515 -22.94 9.75 -12.94
CA THR A 515 -23.96 10.72 -12.56
C THR A 515 -25.37 10.31 -13.00
N GLY A 516 -26.38 10.82 -12.29
CA GLY A 516 -27.78 10.74 -12.69
C GLY A 516 -28.47 9.38 -12.52
N ALA A 517 -27.85 8.37 -11.91
CA ALA A 517 -28.46 7.04 -11.72
C ALA A 517 -29.82 7.14 -10.99
N ALA A 518 -30.75 6.23 -11.26
CA ALA A 518 -32.07 6.19 -10.60
C ALA A 518 -31.99 5.65 -9.16
N ASP A 519 -31.01 4.81 -8.87
CA ASP A 519 -30.63 4.29 -7.55
C ASP A 519 -29.15 4.63 -7.31
N ASN A 520 -28.34 3.70 -6.79
CA ASN A 520 -26.92 3.93 -6.50
C ASN A 520 -26.12 4.24 -7.78
N GLY A 521 -25.14 5.15 -7.69
CA GLY A 521 -24.22 5.45 -8.80
C GLY A 521 -23.35 4.23 -9.18
N VAL A 522 -22.72 3.60 -8.18
CA VAL A 522 -21.99 2.33 -8.32
C VAL A 522 -22.38 1.37 -7.20
N PHE A 523 -22.64 0.11 -7.54
CA PHE A 523 -23.06 -0.94 -6.61
C PHE A 523 -22.15 -2.15 -6.71
N VAL A 524 -21.36 -2.41 -5.66
CA VAL A 524 -20.33 -3.45 -5.64
C VAL A 524 -20.85 -4.68 -4.92
N CYS A 525 -21.03 -5.77 -5.68
CA CYS A 525 -21.58 -7.04 -5.21
C CYS A 525 -20.61 -8.22 -5.35
N GLY A 526 -19.62 -8.11 -6.23
CA GLY A 526 -18.53 -9.07 -6.36
C GLY A 526 -17.43 -8.87 -5.31
N ASN A 527 -16.37 -9.68 -5.43
CA ASN A 527 -15.25 -9.72 -4.49
C ASN A 527 -13.94 -9.30 -5.14
N ASN A 528 -13.02 -8.75 -4.34
CA ASN A 528 -11.67 -8.37 -4.76
C ASN A 528 -11.67 -7.39 -5.97
N ASN A 529 -12.65 -6.49 -6.04
CA ASN A 529 -12.69 -5.43 -7.07
C ASN A 529 -11.96 -4.18 -6.59
N ILE A 530 -11.40 -3.41 -7.53
CA ILE A 530 -10.81 -2.10 -7.29
C ILE A 530 -11.67 -1.04 -8.00
N VAL A 531 -12.05 0.01 -7.29
CA VAL A 531 -12.67 1.21 -7.88
C VAL A 531 -11.79 2.39 -7.51
N GLU A 532 -11.13 2.98 -8.50
CA GLU A 532 -10.03 3.92 -8.27
C GLU A 532 -10.23 5.25 -9.01
N TYR A 533 -9.97 6.36 -8.31
CA TYR A 533 -9.96 7.72 -8.88
C TYR A 533 -11.25 8.10 -9.64
N CYS A 534 -12.37 7.49 -9.25
CA CYS A 534 -13.69 7.73 -9.84
C CYS A 534 -14.45 8.83 -9.08
N VAL A 535 -15.44 9.41 -9.75
CA VAL A 535 -16.33 10.45 -9.19
C VAL A 535 -17.77 9.97 -9.24
N PHE A 536 -18.51 10.07 -8.14
CA PHE A 536 -19.92 9.69 -8.06
C PHE A 536 -20.74 10.91 -7.65
N GLU A 537 -21.44 11.52 -8.60
CA GLU A 537 -22.08 12.82 -8.38
C GLU A 537 -23.55 12.89 -8.81
N ALA A 538 -24.39 13.49 -7.97
CA ALA A 538 -25.81 13.74 -8.27
C ALA A 538 -26.62 12.49 -8.70
N ASN A 539 -26.32 11.33 -8.11
CA ASN A 539 -27.14 10.11 -8.25
C ASN A 539 -28.37 10.19 -7.33
N ARG A 540 -29.44 9.44 -7.66
CA ARG A 540 -30.73 9.48 -6.97
C ARG A 540 -30.88 8.43 -5.85
N ASP A 541 -29.78 7.76 -5.51
CA ASP A 541 -29.46 7.17 -4.21
C ASP A 541 -27.93 7.29 -3.98
N THR A 542 -27.34 6.54 -3.05
CA THR A 542 -25.93 6.59 -2.62
C THR A 542 -24.93 6.53 -3.78
N GLY A 543 -23.89 7.38 -3.73
CA GLY A 543 -22.90 7.49 -4.81
C GLY A 543 -22.15 6.18 -5.11
N LEU A 544 -21.64 5.49 -4.08
CA LEU A 544 -21.15 4.11 -4.19
C LEU A 544 -21.52 3.28 -2.95
N GLN A 545 -22.19 2.13 -3.15
CA GLN A 545 -22.53 1.19 -2.08
C GLN A 545 -21.94 -0.22 -2.31
N ILE A 546 -21.41 -0.83 -1.26
CA ILE A 546 -20.98 -2.24 -1.22
C ILE A 546 -22.08 -3.06 -0.51
N SER A 547 -22.67 -4.04 -1.20
CA SER A 547 -23.78 -4.87 -0.68
C SER A 547 -24.06 -6.11 -1.53
N ARG A 548 -24.70 -7.14 -0.97
CA ARG A 548 -25.13 -8.31 -1.74
C ARG A 548 -26.16 -7.92 -2.83
N ARG A 549 -26.04 -8.51 -4.02
CA ARG A 549 -26.97 -8.33 -5.15
C ARG A 549 -28.35 -8.97 -4.98
N ALA A 550 -28.51 -9.95 -4.08
CA ALA A 550 -29.74 -10.74 -3.96
C ALA A 550 -29.97 -11.25 -2.52
N SER A 551 -31.24 -11.28 -2.09
CA SER A 551 -31.65 -11.73 -0.75
C SER A 551 -31.33 -13.21 -0.46
N SER A 552 -31.20 -14.04 -1.49
CA SER A 552 -30.79 -15.45 -1.40
C SER A 552 -29.34 -15.65 -0.98
N LEU A 553 -28.49 -14.62 -1.09
CA LEU A 553 -27.14 -14.62 -0.52
C LEU A 553 -27.27 -14.33 0.99
N ALA A 554 -27.74 -15.32 1.73
CA ALA A 554 -28.25 -15.14 3.09
C ALA A 554 -27.16 -14.87 4.15
N THR A 555 -25.93 -15.33 3.92
CA THR A 555 -24.85 -15.40 4.91
C THR A 555 -23.63 -14.58 4.49
N ILE A 556 -22.82 -14.16 5.47
CA ILE A 556 -21.71 -13.20 5.31
C ILE A 556 -20.57 -13.67 4.38
N ASP A 557 -20.40 -14.98 4.21
CA ASP A 557 -19.48 -15.61 3.26
C ASP A 557 -19.94 -15.48 1.78
N LEU A 558 -21.20 -15.12 1.56
CA LEU A 558 -21.79 -14.87 0.24
C LEU A 558 -21.94 -13.38 -0.08
N TRP A 559 -21.42 -12.49 0.78
CA TRP A 559 -21.48 -11.03 0.62
C TRP A 559 -20.17 -10.48 0.04
N PRO A 560 -20.17 -9.34 -0.67
CA PRO A 560 -18.96 -8.76 -1.27
C PRO A 560 -17.82 -8.57 -0.25
N THR A 561 -16.66 -9.17 -0.52
CA THR A 561 -15.43 -9.12 0.31
C THR A 561 -14.27 -8.46 -0.43
N ASN A 562 -13.27 -7.98 0.33
CA ASN A 562 -11.96 -7.56 -0.16
C ASN A 562 -11.95 -6.45 -1.24
N ASN A 563 -13.04 -5.68 -1.39
CA ASN A 563 -13.09 -4.62 -2.40
C ASN A 563 -12.33 -3.38 -1.89
N LEU A 564 -11.57 -2.74 -2.79
CA LEU A 564 -10.75 -1.55 -2.52
C LEU A 564 -11.32 -0.35 -3.28
N ILE A 565 -11.89 0.61 -2.55
CA ILE A 565 -12.35 1.89 -3.07
C ILE A 565 -11.24 2.92 -2.80
N LEU A 566 -10.56 3.37 -3.84
CA LEU A 566 -9.29 4.08 -3.75
C LEU A 566 -9.37 5.46 -4.41
N ASN A 567 -8.97 6.52 -3.72
CA ASN A 567 -8.88 7.88 -4.26
C ASN A 567 -10.16 8.41 -4.94
N CYS A 568 -11.33 7.84 -4.65
CA CYS A 568 -12.60 8.23 -5.24
C CYS A 568 -13.17 9.48 -4.59
N THR A 569 -14.17 10.10 -5.20
CA THR A 569 -14.85 11.28 -4.66
C THR A 569 -16.36 11.18 -4.88
N SER A 570 -17.16 11.44 -3.86
CA SER A 570 -18.62 11.27 -3.92
C SER A 570 -19.37 12.47 -3.34
N PHE A 571 -20.25 13.09 -4.12
CA PHE A 571 -20.91 14.32 -3.70
C PHE A 571 -22.25 14.61 -4.37
N ASN A 572 -23.09 15.46 -3.76
CA ASN A 572 -24.41 15.86 -4.28
C ASN A 572 -25.41 14.71 -4.51
N ASN A 573 -25.11 13.48 -4.08
CA ASN A 573 -26.04 12.37 -4.19
C ASN A 573 -27.25 12.63 -3.27
N SER A 574 -28.46 12.42 -3.79
CA SER A 574 -29.71 12.84 -3.13
C SER A 574 -30.88 12.03 -3.64
N ASP A 575 -31.43 11.15 -2.79
CA ASP A 575 -32.68 10.49 -3.09
C ASP A 575 -33.85 11.48 -2.90
N THR A 576 -34.80 11.46 -3.84
CA THR A 576 -35.95 12.38 -3.82
C THR A 576 -37.19 11.79 -3.16
N ALA A 577 -37.11 10.52 -2.73
CA ALA A 577 -38.23 9.78 -2.14
C ALA A 577 -38.33 9.96 -0.62
N THR A 578 -37.20 9.94 0.11
CA THR A 578 -37.17 10.23 1.56
C THR A 578 -36.13 11.29 1.93
N GLY A 579 -35.04 11.39 1.15
CA GLY A 579 -33.86 12.19 1.45
C GLY A 579 -33.15 11.73 2.71
N GLU A 580 -33.05 10.42 2.90
CA GLU A 580 -32.52 9.73 4.10
C GLU A 580 -31.62 8.54 3.71
N ASN A 581 -31.49 8.24 2.41
CA ASN A 581 -30.77 7.05 1.92
C ASN A 581 -29.48 7.37 1.17
N ALA A 582 -29.41 8.53 0.49
CA ALA A 582 -28.29 8.83 -0.41
C ALA A 582 -27.07 9.41 0.31
N ASP A 583 -26.14 8.52 0.65
CA ASP A 583 -24.80 8.85 1.14
C ASP A 583 -23.84 9.18 -0.01
N GLY A 584 -22.64 9.63 0.34
CA GLY A 584 -21.52 9.59 -0.60
C GLY A 584 -21.01 8.15 -0.82
N PHE A 585 -20.73 7.44 0.28
CA PHE A 585 -20.25 6.06 0.24
C PHE A 585 -20.97 5.20 1.27
N ALA A 586 -21.18 3.93 0.97
CA ALA A 586 -21.70 2.98 1.93
C ALA A 586 -21.06 1.58 1.83
N ALA A 587 -20.93 0.93 2.97
CA ALA A 587 -20.66 -0.50 3.08
C ALA A 587 -21.54 -1.03 4.21
N LYS A 588 -22.83 -1.17 3.87
CA LYS A 588 -23.94 -1.33 4.81
C LYS A 588 -24.79 -2.55 4.49
N LEU A 589 -25.70 -2.91 5.40
CA LEU A 589 -26.69 -3.99 5.35
C LEU A 589 -26.11 -5.42 5.26
N THR A 590 -25.32 -5.69 4.22
CA THR A 590 -24.85 -7.03 3.81
C THR A 590 -23.58 -6.94 2.96
N CYS A 591 -22.50 -6.39 3.54
CA CYS A 591 -21.14 -6.48 2.99
C CYS A 591 -20.29 -7.45 3.81
N GLY A 592 -19.41 -8.19 3.14
CA GLY A 592 -18.46 -9.10 3.76
C GLY A 592 -17.25 -8.37 4.36
N THR A 593 -16.26 -9.14 4.82
CA THR A 593 -15.03 -8.63 5.42
C THR A 593 -14.02 -8.09 4.40
N GLY A 594 -13.01 -7.35 4.89
CA GLY A 594 -11.85 -6.94 4.09
C GLY A 594 -12.11 -5.79 3.12
N ASN A 595 -13.31 -5.20 3.12
CA ASN A 595 -13.61 -4.03 2.30
C ASN A 595 -12.90 -2.78 2.86
N VAL A 596 -12.23 -2.02 1.98
CA VAL A 596 -11.39 -0.88 2.33
C VAL A 596 -11.77 0.34 1.50
N PHE A 597 -11.90 1.49 2.17
CA PHE A 597 -11.87 2.80 1.52
C PHE A 597 -10.53 3.46 1.87
N ASP A 598 -9.79 3.95 0.86
CA ASP A 598 -8.53 4.66 1.07
C ASP A 598 -8.48 5.94 0.21
N GLY A 599 -8.05 7.05 0.77
CA GLY A 599 -7.91 8.33 0.06
C GLY A 599 -9.21 8.91 -0.49
N CYS A 600 -10.37 8.47 0.00
CA CYS A 600 -11.67 8.85 -0.56
C CYS A 600 -12.20 10.15 0.06
N ILE A 601 -12.94 10.95 -0.72
CA ILE A 601 -13.48 12.24 -0.29
C ILE A 601 -15.01 12.26 -0.48
N SER A 602 -15.76 12.52 0.57
CA SER A 602 -17.23 12.49 0.57
C SER A 602 -17.80 13.82 1.05
N TYR A 603 -18.61 14.50 0.23
CA TYR A 603 -19.12 15.81 0.62
C TYR A 603 -20.47 16.18 0.06
N ASN A 604 -21.22 17.01 0.78
CA ASN A 604 -22.50 17.56 0.31
C ASN A 604 -23.47 16.49 -0.24
N ASN A 605 -23.50 15.29 0.34
CA ASN A 605 -24.56 14.29 0.08
C ASN A 605 -25.77 14.58 0.97
N VAL A 606 -26.96 14.07 0.62
CA VAL A 606 -28.18 14.40 1.37
C VAL A 606 -28.23 13.73 2.73
N ASP A 607 -27.78 12.48 2.86
CA ASP A 607 -27.59 11.81 4.16
C ASP A 607 -26.13 11.92 4.63
N ASP A 608 -25.35 10.84 4.68
CA ASP A 608 -24.02 10.87 5.26
C ASP A 608 -22.86 10.96 4.26
N GLY A 609 -21.67 11.24 4.79
CA GLY A 609 -20.42 11.02 4.07
C GLY A 609 -20.11 9.53 3.89
N TRP A 610 -20.26 8.75 4.96
CA TRP A 610 -20.14 7.28 4.99
C TRP A 610 -21.22 6.66 5.88
N ASP A 611 -21.92 5.64 5.37
CA ASP A 611 -22.83 4.79 6.14
C ASP A 611 -22.38 3.32 6.17
N LEU A 612 -22.28 2.76 7.38
CA LEU A 612 -21.98 1.36 7.68
C LEU A 612 -23.15 0.65 8.41
N TYR A 613 -24.39 1.11 8.22
CA TYR A 613 -25.58 0.62 8.92
C TYR A 613 -25.79 -0.90 8.81
N ALA A 614 -25.67 -1.59 9.95
CA ALA A 614 -26.12 -2.97 10.13
C ALA A 614 -27.58 -2.99 10.63
N LYS A 615 -28.37 -3.99 10.21
CA LYS A 615 -29.78 -4.13 10.59
C LYS A 615 -30.13 -5.51 11.13
N THR A 616 -31.12 -5.55 12.01
CA THR A 616 -31.48 -6.74 12.80
C THR A 616 -31.87 -7.96 11.96
N GLU A 617 -32.42 -7.76 10.76
CA GLU A 617 -32.84 -8.85 9.87
C GLU A 617 -31.68 -9.52 9.12
N THR A 618 -30.50 -8.91 9.09
CA THR A 618 -29.29 -9.48 8.45
C THR A 618 -28.12 -9.67 9.42
N GLY A 619 -28.13 -8.99 10.57
CA GLY A 619 -27.11 -9.16 11.61
C GLY A 619 -25.84 -8.33 11.37
N PRO A 620 -24.70 -8.74 11.96
CA PRO A 620 -23.40 -8.10 11.74
C PRO A 620 -22.96 -8.15 10.27
N ILE A 621 -22.29 -7.09 9.84
CA ILE A 621 -21.57 -7.00 8.56
C ILE A 621 -20.08 -7.27 8.79
N GLY A 622 -19.31 -7.43 7.70
CA GLY A 622 -17.87 -7.52 7.83
C GLY A 622 -17.25 -6.21 8.32
N ALA A 623 -16.17 -6.30 9.08
CA ALA A 623 -15.39 -5.13 9.47
C ALA A 623 -14.90 -4.38 8.22
N VAL A 624 -15.02 -3.05 8.27
CA VAL A 624 -14.67 -2.11 7.18
C VAL A 624 -13.57 -1.19 7.68
N THR A 625 -12.57 -0.96 6.83
CA THR A 625 -11.45 -0.06 7.13
C THR A 625 -11.50 1.18 6.24
N MET A 626 -11.50 2.36 6.85
CA MET A 626 -11.38 3.65 6.16
C MET A 626 -10.04 4.28 6.51
N LYS A 627 -9.25 4.64 5.50
CA LYS A 627 -7.91 5.24 5.62
C LYS A 627 -7.84 6.52 4.81
N ASN A 628 -7.18 7.56 5.33
CA ASN A 628 -6.90 8.79 4.58
C ASN A 628 -8.16 9.45 3.96
N CYS A 629 -9.34 9.24 4.56
CA CYS A 629 -10.63 9.69 4.03
C CYS A 629 -11.05 11.05 4.60
N ILE A 630 -11.85 11.81 3.84
CA ILE A 630 -12.34 13.14 4.25
C ILE A 630 -13.86 13.22 4.05
N ALA A 631 -14.62 13.56 5.10
CA ALA A 631 -16.08 13.70 5.06
C ALA A 631 -16.53 15.12 5.45
N PHE A 632 -17.24 15.86 4.59
CA PHE A 632 -17.69 17.22 4.95
C PHE A 632 -19.00 17.72 4.35
N ARG A 633 -19.71 18.58 5.08
CA ARG A 633 -20.98 19.21 4.64
C ARG A 633 -22.07 18.23 4.20
N ASN A 634 -21.98 16.97 4.59
CA ASN A 634 -23.05 16.00 4.36
C ASN A 634 -24.26 16.35 5.23
N GLY A 635 -25.45 15.98 4.77
CA GLY A 635 -26.74 16.48 5.26
C GLY A 635 -27.33 17.63 4.42
N GLN A 636 -26.63 18.09 3.38
CA GLN A 636 -27.10 19.14 2.47
C GLN A 636 -26.33 19.13 1.14
N THR A 637 -26.98 19.25 -0.02
CA THR A 637 -26.28 19.36 -1.32
C THR A 637 -25.65 20.74 -1.55
N THR A 638 -24.73 20.88 -2.51
CA THR A 638 -24.13 22.19 -2.86
C THR A 638 -25.14 23.20 -3.38
N ALA A 639 -26.31 22.72 -3.84
CA ALA A 639 -27.46 23.55 -4.22
C ALA A 639 -28.37 23.90 -3.01
N GLY A 640 -27.91 23.65 -1.78
CA GLY A 640 -28.62 23.95 -0.54
C GLY A 640 -29.77 22.98 -0.21
N GLN A 641 -29.97 21.90 -0.98
CA GLN A 641 -31.09 20.98 -0.74
C GLN A 641 -30.85 20.19 0.54
N TYR A 642 -31.84 20.22 1.43
CA TYR A 642 -31.81 19.66 2.78
C TYR A 642 -33.16 18.99 3.04
N THR A 643 -33.16 17.86 3.74
CA THR A 643 -34.38 17.17 4.18
C THR A 643 -34.44 17.07 5.71
N ALA A 644 -35.66 16.97 6.25
CA ALA A 644 -35.89 16.84 7.68
C ALA A 644 -35.43 15.48 8.23
N ASN A 645 -35.50 14.43 7.41
CA ASN A 645 -35.19 13.05 7.80
C ASN A 645 -33.68 12.79 7.84
N SER A 646 -32.92 13.45 6.97
CA SER A 646 -31.48 13.23 6.79
C SER A 646 -30.70 13.28 8.12
N ASP A 647 -29.80 12.32 8.30
CA ASP A 647 -29.01 12.14 9.52
C ASP A 647 -27.70 12.93 9.46
N GLY A 648 -27.09 13.12 8.29
CA GLY A 648 -26.16 14.23 8.03
C GLY A 648 -24.80 14.18 8.76
N ASN A 649 -24.25 12.98 8.91
CA ASN A 649 -22.99 12.69 9.58
C ASN A 649 -21.81 12.66 8.58
N GLY A 650 -20.59 12.86 9.07
CA GLY A 650 -19.38 12.59 8.26
C GLY A 650 -19.12 11.09 8.11
N PHE A 651 -19.11 10.37 9.23
CA PHE A 651 -18.94 8.92 9.28
C PHE A 651 -19.91 8.29 10.29
N LYS A 652 -20.90 7.51 9.81
CA LYS A 652 -21.88 6.73 10.59
C LYS A 652 -21.42 5.26 10.64
N LEU A 653 -20.92 4.84 11.79
CA LEU A 653 -20.08 3.64 11.94
C LEU A 653 -20.83 2.42 12.48
N GLY A 654 -22.08 2.23 12.04
CA GLY A 654 -22.90 1.07 12.38
C GLY A 654 -24.39 1.40 12.49
N GLY A 655 -25.11 0.54 13.22
CA GLY A 655 -26.55 0.69 13.42
C GLY A 655 -27.14 -0.38 14.35
N SER A 656 -28.43 -0.21 14.66
CA SER A 656 -29.33 -1.22 15.25
C SER A 656 -28.88 -1.93 16.55
N GLY A 657 -27.87 -1.42 17.27
CA GLY A 657 -27.30 -2.12 18.42
C GLY A 657 -26.39 -3.31 18.06
N ILE A 658 -25.90 -3.38 16.83
CA ILE A 658 -25.17 -4.54 16.29
C ILE A 658 -23.66 -4.28 16.33
N ALA A 659 -22.91 -5.18 16.98
CA ALA A 659 -21.47 -5.09 17.12
C ALA A 659 -20.75 -5.29 15.78
N ASN A 660 -19.95 -4.31 15.37
CA ASN A 660 -19.09 -4.38 14.18
C ASN A 660 -17.78 -3.62 14.44
N ASP A 661 -16.63 -4.30 14.36
CA ASP A 661 -15.33 -3.74 14.75
C ASP A 661 -14.66 -2.96 13.60
N HIS A 662 -15.25 -1.83 13.22
CA HIS A 662 -14.75 -0.97 12.13
C HIS A 662 -13.47 -0.20 12.51
N ALA A 663 -12.69 0.21 11.51
CA ALA A 663 -11.49 1.01 11.69
C ALA A 663 -11.53 2.31 10.85
N VAL A 664 -11.16 3.43 11.48
CA VAL A 664 -11.13 4.77 10.88
C VAL A 664 -9.77 5.40 11.18
N ILE A 665 -8.93 5.59 10.17
CA ILE A 665 -7.50 5.88 10.34
C ILE A 665 -7.09 7.06 9.47
N ASN A 666 -6.40 8.05 10.04
CA ASN A 666 -5.91 9.24 9.33
C ASN A 666 -7.01 10.03 8.59
N CYS A 667 -8.22 10.10 9.16
CA CYS A 667 -9.40 10.69 8.50
C CYS A 667 -9.73 12.09 9.04
N ILE A 668 -10.37 12.91 8.20
CA ILE A 668 -10.83 14.26 8.55
C ILE A 668 -12.36 14.33 8.42
N SER A 669 -13.04 14.94 9.40
CA SER A 669 -14.48 15.20 9.31
C SER A 669 -14.83 16.64 9.70
N PHE A 670 -15.48 17.41 8.81
CA PHE A 670 -15.79 18.82 9.11
C PHE A 670 -17.09 19.36 8.52
N GLU A 671 -17.68 20.37 9.17
CA GLU A 671 -18.84 21.11 8.67
C GLU A 671 -20.07 20.24 8.27
N ASN A 672 -20.17 18.99 8.75
CA ASN A 672 -21.35 18.15 8.51
C ASN A 672 -22.56 18.64 9.33
N LYS A 673 -23.78 18.37 8.85
CA LYS A 673 -25.06 18.77 9.47
C LYS A 673 -25.17 18.35 10.93
N ASN A 674 -24.81 17.10 11.25
CA ASN A 674 -24.85 16.51 12.59
C ASN A 674 -23.46 16.11 13.09
N HIS A 675 -23.09 14.82 13.10
CA HIS A 675 -21.85 14.37 13.75
C HIS A 675 -20.66 14.37 12.80
N GLY A 676 -19.46 14.63 13.34
CA GLY A 676 -18.22 14.41 12.58
C GLY A 676 -17.95 12.91 12.38
N PHE A 677 -17.85 12.18 13.49
CA PHE A 677 -17.74 10.72 13.55
C PHE A 677 -18.72 10.20 14.61
N THR A 678 -19.48 9.14 14.34
CA THR A 678 -20.41 8.55 15.32
C THR A 678 -20.44 7.02 15.28
N ASP A 679 -20.51 6.39 16.46
CA ASP A 679 -20.74 4.95 16.63
C ASP A 679 -22.07 4.47 16.04
N ASN A 680 -23.03 5.39 15.85
CA ASN A 680 -24.43 5.11 15.53
C ASN A 680 -25.05 3.92 16.29
N SER A 681 -24.80 3.86 17.60
CA SER A 681 -25.27 2.78 18.49
C SER A 681 -24.64 1.40 18.24
N ASN A 682 -23.45 1.34 17.61
CA ASN A 682 -22.63 0.14 17.52
C ASN A 682 -21.93 -0.15 18.88
N PRO A 683 -22.21 -1.30 19.53
CA PRO A 683 -21.54 -1.71 20.78
C PRO A 683 -20.14 -2.31 20.59
N GLY A 684 -19.65 -2.42 19.35
CA GLY A 684 -18.36 -3.03 19.02
C GLY A 684 -17.14 -2.21 19.44
N THR A 685 -15.98 -2.70 19.02
CA THR A 685 -14.64 -2.13 19.26
C THR A 685 -14.23 -1.28 18.06
N ILE A 686 -14.89 -0.13 17.86
CA ILE A 686 -14.51 0.77 16.77
C ILE A 686 -13.14 1.39 17.07
N THR A 687 -12.20 1.27 16.15
CA THR A 687 -10.88 1.90 16.24
C THR A 687 -10.87 3.22 15.47
N VAL A 688 -10.49 4.31 16.14
CA VAL A 688 -10.37 5.65 15.55
C VAL A 688 -8.96 6.18 15.85
N GLU A 689 -8.10 6.26 14.84
CA GLU A 689 -6.69 6.66 14.97
C GLU A 689 -6.34 7.83 14.04
N ASN A 690 -5.52 8.77 14.51
CA ASN A 690 -5.01 9.92 13.75
C ASN A 690 -6.13 10.74 13.06
N CYS A 691 -7.32 10.87 13.67
CA CYS A 691 -8.43 11.59 13.06
C CYS A 691 -8.59 13.02 13.61
N THR A 692 -8.90 13.97 12.71
CA THR A 692 -9.23 15.36 13.05
C THR A 692 -10.72 15.61 12.79
N SER A 693 -11.42 16.22 13.75
CA SER A 693 -12.83 16.59 13.61
C SER A 693 -13.02 18.08 13.91
N PHE A 694 -13.68 18.80 13.00
CA PHE A 694 -13.73 20.27 13.01
C PHE A 694 -15.11 20.86 12.67
N ASN A 695 -15.66 21.73 13.52
CA ASN A 695 -16.85 22.53 13.20
C ASN A 695 -18.04 21.71 12.64
N ASN A 696 -18.29 20.48 13.10
CA ASN A 696 -19.49 19.74 12.70
C ASN A 696 -20.76 20.35 13.34
N SER A 697 -21.90 19.65 13.32
CA SER A 697 -23.16 20.08 13.89
C SER A 697 -23.78 21.35 13.28
N GLN A 698 -23.63 21.56 11.97
CA GLN A 698 -24.10 22.76 11.28
C GLN A 698 -25.61 23.01 11.35
N ALA A 699 -26.44 22.01 11.71
CA ALA A 699 -27.89 22.18 11.86
C ALA A 699 -28.28 23.20 12.96
N ASP A 700 -27.77 22.99 14.17
CA ASP A 700 -28.17 23.75 15.37
C ASP A 700 -27.05 23.90 16.43
N GLY A 701 -25.88 23.31 16.20
CA GLY A 701 -24.80 23.17 17.20
C GLY A 701 -25.12 22.25 18.38
N GLY A 702 -26.11 21.36 18.26
CA GLY A 702 -26.55 20.39 19.29
C GLY A 702 -25.90 19.01 19.20
N LYS A 703 -25.18 18.69 18.12
CA LYS A 703 -24.39 17.47 17.90
C LYS A 703 -22.89 17.73 18.10
N SER A 704 -22.06 16.69 17.97
CA SER A 704 -20.65 16.69 18.38
C SER A 704 -19.68 16.31 17.25
N ASN A 705 -18.41 16.67 17.41
CA ASN A 705 -17.33 16.28 16.51
C ASN A 705 -17.06 14.76 16.58
N PHE A 706 -17.19 14.16 17.77
CA PHE A 706 -17.16 12.71 18.01
C PHE A 706 -18.35 12.27 18.89
N ASP A 707 -19.04 11.18 18.53
CA ASP A 707 -20.12 10.55 19.33
C ASP A 707 -19.95 9.02 19.40
N PHE A 708 -19.15 8.58 20.37
CA PHE A 708 -18.81 7.18 20.64
C PHE A 708 -19.20 6.79 22.09
N ALA A 709 -20.44 7.10 22.46
CA ALA A 709 -21.01 6.75 23.76
C ALA A 709 -22.52 6.49 23.68
N ARG A 710 -23.07 6.13 22.50
CA ARG A 710 -24.50 5.83 22.40
C ARG A 710 -24.83 4.48 23.04
N VAL A 711 -23.86 3.57 23.15
CA VAL A 711 -23.95 2.37 23.99
C VAL A 711 -23.01 2.47 25.19
N ALA A 712 -23.53 2.18 26.39
CA ALA A 712 -22.77 2.24 27.63
C ALA A 712 -21.69 1.13 27.77
N THR A 713 -21.70 0.14 26.87
CA THR A 713 -20.79 -1.01 26.86
C THR A 713 -19.79 -1.01 25.71
N SER A 714 -19.74 0.04 24.88
CA SER A 714 -18.77 0.09 23.76
C SER A 714 -17.32 0.11 24.27
N HIS A 715 -16.44 -0.59 23.56
CA HIS A 715 -15.03 -0.77 23.93
C HIS A 715 -14.07 -0.07 22.96
N ASN A 716 -14.51 1.05 22.37
CA ASN A 716 -13.80 1.79 21.32
C ASN A 716 -12.33 2.11 21.66
N ILE A 717 -11.49 2.21 20.63
CA ILE A 717 -10.06 2.52 20.75
C ILE A 717 -9.81 3.87 20.08
N PHE A 718 -9.35 4.87 20.85
CA PHE A 718 -9.07 6.22 20.37
C PHE A 718 -7.57 6.52 20.46
N LYS A 719 -6.94 6.92 19.35
CA LYS A 719 -5.51 7.22 19.33
C LYS A 719 -5.19 8.47 18.53
N ASN A 720 -4.38 9.37 19.10
CA ASN A 720 -3.88 10.58 18.44
C ASN A 720 -5.01 11.51 17.90
N LEU A 721 -6.18 11.57 18.54
CA LEU A 721 -7.32 12.35 18.01
C LEU A 721 -7.26 13.85 18.34
N VAL A 722 -7.81 14.68 17.44
CA VAL A 722 -8.05 16.12 17.69
C VAL A 722 -9.50 16.46 17.36
N SER A 723 -10.22 16.97 18.37
CA SER A 723 -11.43 17.77 18.19
C SER A 723 -11.10 19.25 18.28
N PHE A 724 -11.64 20.06 17.38
CA PHE A 724 -11.60 21.52 17.47
C PHE A 724 -12.89 22.12 16.93
N SER A 725 -13.37 23.23 17.53
CA SER A 725 -14.40 24.06 16.89
C SER A 725 -14.21 25.53 17.25
N ASN A 726 -14.55 26.40 16.31
CA ASN A 726 -14.81 27.83 16.55
C ASN A 726 -16.30 28.20 16.38
N THR A 727 -17.14 27.28 15.86
CA THR A 727 -18.61 27.34 15.94
C THR A 727 -19.14 26.62 17.19
N LYS A 728 -20.44 26.78 17.48
CA LYS A 728 -21.15 26.03 18.53
C LYS A 728 -21.22 24.54 18.14
N VAL A 729 -20.69 23.67 19.00
CA VAL A 729 -20.93 22.21 18.98
C VAL A 729 -21.16 21.70 20.40
N SER A 730 -21.93 20.62 20.56
CA SER A 730 -22.06 19.89 21.82
C SER A 730 -20.75 19.20 22.20
N SER A 731 -20.62 18.81 23.47
CA SER A 731 -19.52 17.96 23.95
C SER A 731 -19.33 16.73 23.08
N ASP A 732 -18.08 16.40 22.78
CA ASP A 732 -17.70 15.08 22.33
C ASP A 732 -18.05 14.04 23.38
N LYS A 733 -18.49 12.88 22.89
CA LYS A 733 -18.84 11.74 23.72
C LYS A 733 -17.95 10.57 23.34
N TYR A 734 -17.41 9.90 24.34
CA TYR A 734 -16.42 8.84 24.16
C TYR A 734 -16.45 7.89 25.37
N ILE A 735 -16.61 6.60 25.09
CA ILE A 735 -16.43 5.49 26.04
C ILE A 735 -15.50 4.48 25.36
N GLY A 736 -14.47 4.03 26.07
CA GLY A 736 -13.47 3.10 25.54
C GLY A 736 -12.09 3.28 26.17
N VAL A 737 -11.04 3.01 25.40
CA VAL A 737 -9.63 3.28 25.75
C VAL A 737 -9.11 4.41 24.86
N ALA A 738 -8.41 5.40 25.44
CA ALA A 738 -7.80 6.48 24.68
C ALA A 738 -6.32 6.67 25.00
N THR A 739 -5.55 7.08 23.98
CA THR A 739 -4.14 7.48 24.07
C THR A 739 -3.90 8.73 23.23
N ASN A 740 -3.13 9.69 23.74
CA ASN A 740 -2.68 10.88 23.02
C ASN A 740 -3.82 11.73 22.36
N CYS A 741 -5.04 11.70 22.89
CA CYS A 741 -6.21 12.39 22.30
C CYS A 741 -6.47 13.80 22.89
N SER A 742 -7.20 14.64 22.16
CA SER A 742 -7.87 15.84 22.68
C SER A 742 -9.33 15.90 22.25
N PHE A 743 -10.24 16.05 23.21
CA PHE A 743 -11.69 16.13 23.01
C PHE A 743 -12.26 17.44 23.60
N GLN A 744 -13.35 17.94 23.02
CA GLN A 744 -14.12 19.05 23.56
C GLN A 744 -15.22 18.53 24.49
N ASN A 745 -15.36 19.06 25.70
CA ASN A 745 -16.49 18.76 26.58
C ASN A 745 -16.89 20.01 27.38
N GLY A 746 -18.13 20.47 27.23
CA GLY A 746 -18.67 21.63 27.93
C GLY A 746 -18.01 22.96 27.54
N GLY A 747 -17.56 23.09 26.30
CA GLY A 747 -16.82 24.27 25.81
C GLY A 747 -15.37 24.34 26.31
N LYS A 748 -14.84 23.26 26.87
CA LYS A 748 -13.46 23.13 27.36
C LYS A 748 -12.78 21.95 26.66
N TYR A 749 -11.45 21.97 26.60
CA TYR A 749 -10.70 20.84 26.04
C TYR A 749 -10.15 19.95 27.15
N TYR A 750 -10.19 18.65 26.90
CA TYR A 750 -9.61 17.63 27.76
C TYR A 750 -8.54 16.86 26.98
N LEU A 751 -7.41 16.62 27.64
CA LEU A 751 -6.27 15.90 27.08
C LEU A 751 -6.15 14.51 27.71
N ILE A 752 -5.87 13.54 26.86
CA ILE A 752 -5.36 12.23 27.25
C ILE A 752 -3.93 12.16 26.72
N GLY A 753 -2.96 11.97 27.62
CA GLY A 753 -1.55 11.71 27.27
C GLY A 753 -1.34 10.21 27.12
N ASP A 754 -1.06 9.55 28.25
CA ASP A 754 -0.90 8.10 28.34
C ASP A 754 -2.21 7.34 28.09
N THR A 755 -2.08 6.05 27.79
CA THR A 755 -3.20 5.13 27.56
C THR A 755 -4.04 4.95 28.83
N GLN A 756 -5.34 5.28 28.76
CA GLN A 756 -6.27 5.10 29.87
C GLN A 756 -7.69 4.76 29.40
N ASN A 757 -8.47 4.12 30.27
CA ASN A 757 -9.91 3.98 30.09
C ASN A 757 -10.56 5.37 30.18
N VAL A 758 -11.43 5.70 29.21
CA VAL A 758 -12.13 6.99 29.15
C VAL A 758 -13.65 6.85 29.18
N ASN A 759 -14.31 7.82 29.82
CA ASN A 759 -15.75 8.03 29.70
C ASN A 759 -16.05 9.53 29.83
N SER A 760 -16.57 10.14 28.76
CA SER A 760 -16.91 11.56 28.69
C SER A 760 -17.89 12.05 29.76
N THR A 761 -18.74 11.17 30.30
CA THR A 761 -19.70 11.50 31.36
C THR A 761 -19.06 11.49 32.75
N ALA A 762 -18.06 10.63 32.99
CA ALA A 762 -17.44 10.45 34.30
C ALA A 762 -16.28 11.44 34.52
N SER A 763 -16.38 12.27 35.56
CA SER A 763 -15.38 13.32 35.83
C SER A 763 -13.99 12.80 36.22
N ALA A 764 -13.85 11.52 36.57
CA ALA A 764 -12.55 10.88 36.83
C ALA A 764 -11.84 10.36 35.57
N THR A 765 -12.55 10.10 34.47
CA THR A 765 -12.01 9.43 33.26
C THR A 765 -12.30 10.20 31.97
N LYS A 766 -12.64 11.49 32.07
CA LYS A 766 -12.77 12.38 30.89
C LYS A 766 -11.46 12.98 30.38
N GLY A 767 -10.34 12.69 31.02
CA GLY A 767 -9.02 13.26 30.74
C GLY A 767 -8.69 14.49 31.61
N THR A 768 -7.49 15.04 31.42
CA THR A 768 -7.00 16.23 32.14
C THR A 768 -7.51 17.50 31.49
N LEU A 769 -8.05 18.43 32.27
CA LEU A 769 -8.51 19.73 31.76
C LEU A 769 -7.34 20.54 31.18
N ASN A 770 -7.46 20.90 29.90
CA ASN A 770 -6.57 21.83 29.22
C ASN A 770 -7.18 23.24 29.22
N THR A 771 -6.55 24.15 29.97
CA THR A 771 -7.01 25.55 30.11
C THR A 771 -6.61 26.46 28.95
N ALA A 772 -5.59 26.09 28.16
CA ALA A 772 -5.22 26.81 26.93
C ALA A 772 -6.15 26.43 25.76
N GLY A 773 -6.52 25.15 25.70
CA GLY A 773 -7.39 24.59 24.67
C GLY A 773 -6.70 24.34 23.33
N VAL A 774 -7.44 23.70 22.41
CA VAL A 774 -7.06 23.66 20.98
C VAL A 774 -7.59 24.93 20.33
N THR A 775 -6.77 25.58 19.52
CA THR A 775 -7.06 26.91 18.93
C THR A 775 -6.89 26.90 17.41
N ALA A 776 -7.37 27.96 16.74
CA ALA A 776 -7.15 28.13 15.31
C ALA A 776 -5.66 28.29 14.93
N ALA A 777 -4.81 28.71 15.86
CA ALA A 777 -3.37 28.89 15.66
C ALA A 777 -2.56 27.58 15.77
N ASP A 778 -3.20 26.49 16.23
CA ASP A 778 -2.60 25.16 16.26
C ASP A 778 -2.60 24.48 14.89
N PHE A 779 -3.32 25.02 13.90
CA PHE A 779 -3.42 24.47 12.55
C PHE A 779 -2.70 25.36 11.53
N VAL A 780 -2.12 24.75 10.50
CA VAL A 780 -1.54 25.44 9.34
C VAL A 780 -2.63 26.23 8.57
N SER A 781 -3.84 25.67 8.47
CA SER A 781 -5.01 26.36 7.96
C SER A 781 -6.31 25.75 8.50
N ILE A 782 -7.27 26.60 8.88
CA ILE A 782 -8.66 26.22 9.16
C ILE A 782 -9.64 26.70 8.07
N LYS A 783 -9.12 27.11 6.90
CA LYS A 783 -9.95 27.58 5.77
C LYS A 783 -10.39 26.40 4.90
N SER A 784 -11.66 26.00 5.05
CA SER A 784 -12.29 24.96 4.25
C SER A 784 -12.47 25.38 2.77
N PRO A 785 -12.70 24.43 1.84
CA PRO A 785 -12.99 24.73 0.44
C PRO A 785 -14.23 25.61 0.26
N ALA A 786 -14.29 26.40 -0.80
CA ALA A 786 -15.50 27.12 -1.17
C ALA A 786 -16.64 26.12 -1.48
N LEU A 787 -17.90 26.51 -1.22
CA LEU A 787 -19.06 25.72 -1.62
C LEU A 787 -19.11 25.62 -3.15
N GLY A 788 -19.33 24.41 -3.68
CA GLY A 788 -19.33 24.16 -5.13
C GLY A 788 -17.94 24.17 -5.80
N ALA A 789 -16.85 24.17 -5.02
CA ALA A 789 -15.52 23.89 -5.57
C ALA A 789 -15.42 22.44 -6.05
N ASP A 790 -14.70 22.18 -7.16
CA ASP A 790 -14.33 20.83 -7.56
C ASP A 790 -13.23 20.30 -6.62
N VAL A 791 -13.66 19.68 -5.52
CA VAL A 791 -12.72 19.14 -4.51
C VAL A 791 -12.04 17.86 -5.01
N HIS A 792 -12.58 17.20 -6.04
CA HIS A 792 -11.88 16.08 -6.69
C HIS A 792 -10.60 16.55 -7.39
N THR A 793 -10.57 17.72 -8.03
CA THR A 793 -9.31 18.24 -8.61
C THR A 793 -8.50 19.13 -7.65
N LEU A 794 -9.14 19.82 -6.69
CA LEU A 794 -8.45 20.72 -5.75
C LEU A 794 -7.54 20.00 -4.73
N TRP A 795 -7.93 18.81 -4.28
CA TRP A 795 -7.29 18.09 -3.16
C TRP A 795 -6.61 16.78 -3.56
N ARG A 796 -6.01 16.74 -4.75
CA ARG A 796 -5.26 15.60 -5.27
C ARG A 796 -3.81 15.96 -5.62
N ASN A 797 -2.90 15.08 -5.28
CA ASN A 797 -1.56 15.00 -5.88
C ASN A 797 -1.66 14.41 -7.30
N ALA A 798 -0.59 14.49 -8.08
CA ALA A 798 -0.55 14.01 -9.47
C ALA A 798 -0.71 12.48 -9.63
N ASP A 799 -0.53 11.71 -8.55
CA ASP A 799 -0.77 10.27 -8.45
C ASP A 799 -2.20 9.91 -7.99
N GLY A 800 -3.05 10.91 -7.78
CA GLY A 800 -4.41 10.76 -7.25
C GLY A 800 -4.51 10.65 -5.73
N THR A 801 -3.41 10.68 -4.97
CA THR A 801 -3.46 10.66 -3.49
C THR A 801 -3.99 11.98 -2.92
N VAL A 802 -4.61 11.95 -1.75
CA VAL A 802 -5.24 13.14 -1.14
C VAL A 802 -4.20 14.14 -0.63
N ASN A 803 -4.42 15.43 -0.89
CA ASN A 803 -3.65 16.52 -0.33
C ASN A 803 -4.53 17.72 0.03
N THR A 804 -4.66 18.03 1.33
CA THR A 804 -5.50 19.13 1.83
C THR A 804 -4.87 20.52 1.69
N GLN A 805 -3.65 20.62 1.16
CA GLN A 805 -2.87 21.87 1.04
C GLN A 805 -2.70 22.58 2.40
N GLY A 806 -2.48 21.80 3.46
CA GLY A 806 -2.31 22.30 4.84
C GLY A 806 -3.61 22.53 5.61
N PHE A 807 -4.79 22.36 4.99
CA PHE A 807 -6.06 22.45 5.72
C PHE A 807 -6.19 21.33 6.76
N LEU A 808 -6.53 21.74 7.99
CA LEU A 808 -6.61 20.95 9.22
C LEU A 808 -5.35 20.15 9.59
N MET A 809 -4.21 20.49 8.99
CA MET A 809 -2.90 19.97 9.41
C MET A 809 -2.46 20.72 10.65
N ILE A 810 -2.03 20.00 11.69
CA ILE A 810 -1.47 20.62 12.90
C ILE A 810 -0.13 21.28 12.55
N ALA A 811 0.07 22.52 13.00
CA ALA A 811 1.32 23.25 12.80
C ALA A 811 2.47 22.54 13.53
N PRO A 812 3.67 22.38 12.92
CA PRO A 812 4.81 21.70 13.58
C PRO A 812 5.23 22.32 14.93
N THR A 813 4.90 23.60 15.16
CA THR A 813 5.16 24.34 16.41
C THR A 813 4.06 24.19 17.47
N SER A 814 2.93 23.53 17.18
CA SER A 814 1.85 23.30 18.14
C SER A 814 2.20 22.19 19.12
N ALA A 815 1.71 22.30 20.36
CA ALA A 815 1.78 21.24 21.37
C ALA A 815 0.94 19.99 21.01
N TYR A 816 0.17 20.03 19.92
CA TYR A 816 -0.65 18.91 19.43
C TYR A 816 -0.06 18.23 18.18
N ASN A 817 1.18 18.55 17.79
CA ASN A 817 1.82 18.08 16.54
C ASN A 817 2.03 16.55 16.42
N THR A 818 1.74 15.78 17.47
CA THR A 818 1.68 14.30 17.47
C THR A 818 0.25 13.75 17.30
N LYS A 819 -0.73 14.61 17.01
CA LYS A 819 -2.16 14.30 16.93
C LYS A 819 -2.78 14.77 15.62
N GLY A 820 -3.99 14.29 15.35
CA GLY A 820 -4.78 14.63 14.18
C GLY A 820 -4.37 13.82 12.95
N ALA A 821 -5.01 14.15 11.83
CA ALA A 821 -4.70 13.57 10.53
C ALA A 821 -3.54 14.31 9.84
N VAL A 822 -2.84 13.59 8.97
CA VAL A 822 -1.68 14.05 8.21
C VAL A 822 -1.90 13.78 6.72
N PHE A 823 -1.76 14.82 5.91
CA PHE A 823 -1.84 14.84 4.45
C PHE A 823 -0.83 15.87 3.92
N GLY A 824 -0.29 15.70 2.72
CA GLY A 824 0.44 16.79 2.05
C GLY A 824 1.83 16.49 1.45
N ALA A 825 2.25 15.24 1.34
CA ALA A 825 3.38 14.86 0.51
C ALA A 825 3.10 13.50 -0.16
N SER A 826 3.42 13.36 -1.45
CA SER A 826 3.50 12.04 -2.08
C SER A 826 4.92 11.49 -1.92
N THR A 827 5.03 10.32 -1.31
CA THR A 827 6.24 9.49 -1.33
C THR A 827 5.82 8.04 -1.53
N THR A 828 6.38 7.43 -2.57
CA THR A 828 6.26 6.02 -3.00
C THR A 828 4.88 5.52 -3.49
N SER A 829 4.85 5.15 -4.77
CA SER A 829 3.84 4.24 -5.34
C SER A 829 4.08 2.83 -4.82
N THR A 830 3.33 2.39 -3.80
CA THR A 830 3.34 1.01 -3.33
C THR A 830 2.41 0.14 -4.17
N ASN A 831 2.94 -0.96 -4.72
CA ASN A 831 2.13 -1.95 -5.45
C ASN A 831 1.03 -2.52 -4.51
N PRO A 832 -0.24 -2.68 -4.94
CA PRO A 832 -1.32 -3.09 -4.04
C PRO A 832 -1.09 -4.48 -3.42
N THR A 833 -0.92 -4.54 -2.10
CA THR A 833 -0.84 -5.79 -1.35
C THR A 833 -2.24 -6.27 -0.93
N THR A 834 -2.50 -7.57 -1.04
CA THR A 834 -3.68 -8.24 -0.48
C THR A 834 -3.92 -7.84 0.98
N PRO A 835 -5.18 -7.58 1.43
CA PRO A 835 -5.44 -7.13 2.80
C PRO A 835 -4.96 -8.13 3.86
N THR A 836 -4.06 -7.69 4.74
CA THR A 836 -3.74 -8.38 6.00
C THR A 836 -4.58 -7.80 7.12
N ASN A 837 -5.39 -8.65 7.77
CA ASN A 837 -6.34 -8.23 8.81
C ASN A 837 -5.62 -7.81 10.11
N PRO A 838 -6.14 -6.84 10.88
CA PRO A 838 -5.74 -6.64 12.27
C PRO A 838 -5.92 -7.92 13.10
N THR A 839 -5.02 -8.19 14.03
CA THR A 839 -5.15 -9.34 14.94
C THR A 839 -6.19 -9.05 16.02
N ASN A 840 -7.22 -9.90 16.12
CA ASN A 840 -8.29 -9.81 17.11
C ASN A 840 -7.73 -9.88 18.56
N PRO A 841 -7.94 -8.86 19.42
CA PRO A 841 -7.46 -8.86 20.80
C PRO A 841 -8.37 -9.68 21.73
N THR A 842 -7.81 -10.71 22.38
CA THR A 842 -8.47 -11.44 23.45
C THR A 842 -8.47 -10.66 24.78
N ASN A 843 -9.52 -10.84 25.58
CA ASN A 843 -9.84 -10.04 26.78
C ASN A 843 -10.11 -11.00 27.98
N PRO A 844 -10.01 -10.59 29.26
CA PRO A 844 -8.73 -10.27 29.92
C PRO A 844 -8.56 -10.90 31.33
N THR A 845 -7.32 -10.98 31.84
CA THR A 845 -7.02 -10.92 33.29
C THR A 845 -5.71 -10.19 33.62
N ASN A 846 -5.85 -9.11 34.40
CA ASN A 846 -4.92 -8.15 35.03
C ASN A 846 -3.70 -8.78 35.80
N PRO A 847 -2.60 -8.05 36.21
CA PRO A 847 -2.18 -6.63 36.07
C PRO A 847 -0.80 -6.48 35.36
N THR A 848 0.11 -5.46 35.44
CA THR A 848 0.39 -4.32 36.37
C THR A 848 1.21 -3.18 35.68
N THR A 849 1.82 -2.25 36.44
CA THR A 849 2.49 -0.98 36.03
C THR A 849 3.94 -0.86 36.60
N PRO A 850 4.66 0.30 36.55
CA PRO A 850 5.11 1.15 35.43
C PRO A 850 6.65 1.41 35.46
N THR A 851 7.22 2.25 34.57
CA THR A 851 8.59 2.82 34.74
C THR A 851 8.75 4.27 34.25
N THR A 852 9.75 4.96 34.81
CA THR A 852 10.36 6.20 34.29
C THR A 852 11.90 6.10 34.48
N PRO A 853 12.69 7.08 34.02
CA PRO A 853 13.83 6.81 33.13
C PRO A 853 14.99 6.03 33.79
N THR A 854 15.50 5.02 33.09
CA THR A 854 16.62 4.17 33.54
C THR A 854 17.85 4.31 32.66
N THR A 855 19.03 4.16 33.26
CA THR A 855 20.33 3.97 32.59
C THR A 855 20.24 2.82 31.56
N PRO A 856 20.94 2.88 30.41
CA PRO A 856 20.92 1.80 29.41
C PRO A 856 21.19 0.41 29.99
N LEU A 857 20.32 -0.54 29.67
CA LEU A 857 20.32 -1.88 30.23
C LEU A 857 21.21 -2.80 29.38
N VAL A 858 22.31 -3.30 29.96
CA VAL A 858 23.26 -4.16 29.24
C VAL A 858 22.57 -5.47 28.84
N GLY A 859 22.55 -5.74 27.53
CA GLY A 859 21.80 -6.82 26.89
C GLY A 859 20.51 -6.40 26.18
N ASP A 860 20.01 -5.17 26.37
CA ASP A 860 18.82 -4.65 25.65
C ASP A 860 19.25 -4.02 24.32
N LEU A 861 19.22 -4.81 23.25
CA LEU A 861 19.57 -4.35 21.89
C LEU A 861 18.35 -3.86 21.11
N SER A 862 17.14 -4.27 21.50
CA SER A 862 15.87 -3.86 20.89
C SER A 862 15.36 -2.50 21.41
N LYS A 863 15.88 -2.05 22.56
CA LYS A 863 15.52 -0.83 23.30
C LYS A 863 14.07 -0.83 23.79
N ASP A 864 13.55 -2.01 24.13
CA ASP A 864 12.20 -2.21 24.68
C ASP A 864 12.15 -2.12 26.22
N GLY A 865 13.30 -1.95 26.88
CA GLY A 865 13.47 -1.91 28.33
C GLY A 865 13.70 -3.27 28.98
N LYS A 866 13.88 -4.34 28.19
CA LYS A 866 14.06 -5.71 28.67
C LYS A 866 15.26 -6.36 27.99
N VAL A 867 15.73 -7.47 28.57
CA VAL A 867 16.76 -8.33 27.97
C VAL A 867 16.10 -9.67 27.70
N ASN A 868 15.87 -10.02 26.44
CA ASN A 868 15.12 -11.20 26.04
C ASN A 868 15.69 -11.88 24.78
N ALA A 869 15.00 -12.91 24.28
CA ALA A 869 15.44 -13.70 23.13
C ALA A 869 15.51 -12.89 21.81
N ILE A 870 14.78 -11.78 21.71
CA ILE A 870 14.84 -10.84 20.58
C ILE A 870 16.21 -10.17 20.54
N ASP A 871 16.72 -9.70 21.68
CA ASP A 871 18.04 -9.06 21.79
C ASP A 871 19.17 -10.04 21.48
N LEU A 872 19.01 -11.30 21.90
CA LEU A 872 19.91 -12.38 21.51
C LEU A 872 19.90 -12.63 20.01
N ALA A 873 18.74 -12.52 19.35
CA ALA A 873 18.64 -12.61 17.90
C ALA A 873 19.31 -11.41 17.20
N PHE A 874 19.19 -10.20 17.74
CA PHE A 874 19.92 -9.01 17.26
C PHE A 874 21.44 -9.16 17.42
N LEU A 875 21.93 -9.54 18.60
CA LEU A 875 23.36 -9.74 18.85
C LEU A 875 23.93 -10.86 17.96
N LYS A 876 23.18 -11.96 17.81
CA LYS A 876 23.54 -13.05 16.90
C LYS A 876 23.54 -12.62 15.44
N LYS A 877 22.60 -11.76 15.02
CA LYS A 877 22.53 -11.21 13.66
C LYS A 877 23.76 -10.36 13.37
N LEU A 878 24.14 -9.45 14.26
CA LEU A 878 25.34 -8.59 14.14
C LEU A 878 26.63 -9.42 14.00
N ILE A 879 26.76 -10.49 14.80
CA ILE A 879 27.96 -11.36 14.77
C ILE A 879 27.97 -12.29 13.54
N LEU A 880 26.81 -12.73 13.05
CA LEU A 880 26.72 -13.56 11.83
C LEU A 880 26.78 -12.74 10.53
N SER A 881 26.41 -11.45 10.52
CA SER A 881 26.64 -10.55 9.39
C SER A 881 28.08 -10.04 9.33
N GLY A 882 28.80 -10.04 10.46
CA GLY A 882 30.17 -9.54 10.56
C GLY A 882 30.28 -8.00 10.54
N ASP A 883 29.14 -7.29 10.60
CA ASP A 883 29.09 -5.82 10.68
C ASP A 883 28.46 -5.42 12.02
N THR A 884 29.30 -4.90 12.91
CA THR A 884 28.95 -4.38 14.23
C THR A 884 28.98 -2.85 14.27
N SER A 885 29.22 -2.16 13.14
CA SER A 885 29.53 -0.72 13.09
C SER A 885 28.38 0.21 13.51
N GLY A 886 27.14 -0.27 13.44
CA GLY A 886 25.93 0.44 13.89
C GLY A 886 25.36 -0.05 15.23
N ALA A 887 26.06 -0.95 15.93
CA ALA A 887 25.57 -1.51 17.18
C ALA A 887 25.86 -0.59 18.39
N ASP A 888 24.92 -0.53 19.34
CA ASP A 888 25.11 0.26 20.55
C ASP A 888 26.05 -0.45 21.54
N MET A 889 27.33 -0.07 21.49
CA MET A 889 28.39 -0.61 22.33
C MET A 889 28.13 -0.46 23.83
N THR A 890 27.19 0.38 24.28
CA THR A 890 26.87 0.49 25.72
C THR A 890 26.02 -0.67 26.25
N VAL A 891 25.34 -1.40 25.36
CA VAL A 891 24.43 -2.51 25.68
C VAL A 891 24.76 -3.83 24.99
N ALA A 892 25.44 -3.80 23.83
CA ALA A 892 25.77 -5.00 23.04
C ALA A 892 27.15 -5.61 23.36
N ASP A 893 28.06 -4.83 23.96
CA ASP A 893 29.33 -5.29 24.51
C ASP A 893 29.09 -5.76 25.96
N MET A 894 28.98 -7.08 26.12
CA MET A 894 28.55 -7.72 27.38
C MET A 894 29.71 -7.92 28.34
N ASN A 895 30.96 -7.97 27.84
CA ASN A 895 32.17 -8.11 28.66
C ASN A 895 32.92 -6.77 28.90
N LYS A 896 32.63 -5.74 28.10
CA LYS A 896 33.25 -4.41 28.08
C LYS A 896 34.72 -4.39 27.64
N ASP A 897 35.10 -5.27 26.72
CA ASP A 897 36.43 -5.31 26.09
C ASP A 897 36.57 -4.40 24.85
N GLY A 898 35.45 -3.82 24.39
CA GLY A 898 35.38 -2.90 23.26
C GLY A 898 35.02 -3.55 21.93
N LYS A 899 34.61 -4.84 21.91
CA LYS A 899 34.34 -5.60 20.67
C LYS A 899 33.16 -6.56 20.81
N ILE A 900 32.08 -6.28 20.08
CA ILE A 900 30.96 -7.23 19.93
C ILE A 900 31.42 -8.48 19.18
N ASN A 901 31.40 -9.63 19.86
CA ASN A 901 31.84 -10.91 19.29
C ASN A 901 31.10 -12.12 19.91
N ALA A 902 31.50 -13.35 19.54
CA ALA A 902 30.85 -14.58 20.00
C ALA A 902 30.88 -14.78 21.54
N ILE A 903 31.80 -14.14 22.26
CA ILE A 903 31.84 -14.11 23.72
C ILE A 903 30.63 -13.34 24.27
N ASP A 904 30.30 -12.19 23.71
CA ASP A 904 29.13 -11.39 24.12
C ASP A 904 27.83 -12.14 23.86
N LEU A 905 27.74 -12.83 22.71
CA LEU A 905 26.60 -13.69 22.43
C LEU A 905 26.46 -14.83 23.44
N ALA A 906 27.57 -15.41 23.89
CA ALA A 906 27.57 -16.44 24.92
C ALA A 906 27.18 -15.88 26.30
N LEU A 907 27.59 -14.65 26.63
CA LEU A 907 27.24 -13.95 27.87
C LEU A 907 25.78 -13.52 27.91
N LEU A 908 25.27 -12.90 26.84
CA LEU A 908 23.84 -12.58 26.70
C LEU A 908 22.99 -13.86 26.73
N LYS A 909 23.40 -14.92 26.01
CA LYS A 909 22.70 -16.21 26.08
C LYS A 909 22.72 -16.79 27.49
N LYS A 910 23.80 -16.61 28.26
CA LYS A 910 23.89 -17.06 29.66
C LYS A 910 22.96 -16.25 30.56
N GLN A 911 22.92 -14.93 30.41
CA GLN A 911 22.03 -14.01 31.16
C GLN A 911 20.55 -14.31 30.90
N LEU A 912 20.20 -14.85 29.73
CA LEU A 912 18.86 -15.31 29.37
C LEU A 912 18.53 -16.74 29.84
N LEU A 913 19.48 -17.42 30.49
CA LEU A 913 19.37 -18.79 30.99
C LEU A 913 19.75 -18.88 32.49
N SER A 914 19.73 -17.75 33.20
CA SER A 914 20.06 -17.60 34.62
C SER A 914 19.01 -16.79 35.36
#